data_AF-A0AAD7Y7C8-F1
#
_entry.id   AF-A0AAD7Y7C8-F1
#
_cell.length_a   1.000
_cell.length_b   1.000
_cell.length_c   1.000
_cell.angle_alpha   90.00
_cell.angle_beta   90.00
_cell.angle_gamma   90.00
#
_symmetry.space_group_name_H-M   'P 1'
#
loop_
_entity.id
_entity.type
_entity.pdbx_description
1 polymer ?
#
loop_
_entity_poly.entity_id
_entity_poly.type
_entity_poly.pdbx_seq_one_letter_code
_entity_poly.pdbx_strand_id
1 'polypeptide(L)'
;MKLLILTAIIAAVVSSPLTQNKSWPWQVGKEYLYDVDSYTWSTFDSNSIGNGFKAQFIIRVVAPGQLLAKLSQPLYAQFQKGKITDNVVPSDLKFQPIQITDQSFEIFVEGGRVISFNVPLTLSVAHENLFKGLISAIQVDISTFGHVDSFPNSFDKDTFQGLFKKMETDVTGECETLYTVSPISAEWRREFPKFTSEEDPIEIVKSKNYGSCEKRAAVYYGLPESAVSNGLANKKEEKPLIKHFSESRLIAGKQGTILKSEVKSSVFVSPLQFGKQKAEVYSYVKVSLSSVQETSGTVWDKPAESRKIDSLLFSISESMLIPKVTNDSIANAQKLLQELTPLLQTPNQMPKADFLSKFGNLVRIIGALDSEQLTLLTASVDIAKSSTNVAKTGMWIIYRDAVAQAGTIAAFREIRTWILTKKIQGEEAAEVISGIGAALRYPTKEVVTEFFDIAVNPLVMEQQYLNNSALLAATKFMRLSEENVFIVDTVIPRLSKHLKQAIENEDSNKAQVYIRVLGNLAHPDVLMVFAPYLDGRIRVTKYLRTQMVASLKTLANLKNESVRAVLFSILRNTAEPYEMRVLAALNLFMAFPTADMMLVMAQMTNDDPSTQVRAVLANGINEAAELKDPRFKDLAKTAEAVKSFVAKEMFGYRLSTESLIDEYKSDDGIAMFSELSYVGSEDNILPLYLRSALRAGGAGWTEESQVTLSVSDVQQLIESIGQMFSKPPLYLTGT
;
A
#
# COMPACT_ATOMS: atom_id res chain seq x y z
N MET A 1 -70.36 1.32 42.26
CA MET A 1 -69.00 1.89 42.39
C MET A 1 -68.09 1.16 41.41
N LYS A 2 -67.70 1.85 40.34
CA LYS A 2 -66.63 1.56 39.34
C LYS A 2 -66.53 0.15 38.74
N LEU A 3 -67.12 -0.04 37.55
CA LEU A 3 -66.45 -0.29 36.27
C LEU A 3 -67.55 -0.64 35.24
N LEU A 4 -67.72 0.19 34.21
CA LEU A 4 -68.67 -0.06 33.12
C LEU A 4 -67.94 0.05 31.77
N ILE A 5 -68.04 -1.08 31.06
CA ILE A 5 -68.31 -1.22 29.62
C ILE A 5 -67.15 -0.94 28.64
N LEU A 6 -66.69 -2.09 28.15
CA LEU A 6 -66.11 -2.36 26.84
C LEU A 6 -67.19 -2.16 25.76
N THR A 7 -67.02 -1.20 24.84
CA THR A 7 -67.64 -1.26 23.50
C THR A 7 -66.84 -0.44 22.49
N ALA A 8 -66.50 -1.12 21.40
CA ALA A 8 -65.97 -0.67 20.12
C ALA A 8 -65.95 0.84 19.82
N ILE A 9 -64.75 1.34 19.48
CA ILE A 9 -64.58 2.48 18.58
C ILE A 9 -63.56 2.05 17.50
N ILE A 10 -64.09 1.48 16.42
CA ILE A 10 -63.57 1.72 15.07
C ILE A 10 -64.03 3.14 14.75
N ALA A 11 -63.20 4.13 15.06
CA ALA A 11 -63.34 5.47 14.52
C ALA A 11 -62.03 5.78 13.81
N ALA A 12 -62.16 5.84 12.48
CA ALA A 12 -61.45 6.75 11.60
C ALA A 12 -60.46 7.67 12.31
N VAL A 13 -59.19 7.29 12.32
CA VAL A 13 -58.12 8.30 12.26
C VAL A 13 -58.15 8.81 10.82
N VAL A 14 -59.07 9.74 10.58
CA VAL A 14 -59.01 10.66 9.45
C VAL A 14 -57.62 11.27 9.50
N SER A 15 -56.83 10.94 8.48
CA SER A 15 -55.75 11.75 7.93
C SER A 15 -55.65 13.15 8.55
N SER A 16 -54.68 13.32 9.43
CA SER A 16 -54.08 14.63 9.70
C SER A 16 -53.00 14.83 8.64
N PRO A 17 -53.18 15.66 7.60
CA PRO A 17 -52.16 15.89 6.59
C PRO A 17 -51.22 17.01 7.06
N LEU A 18 -50.59 16.93 8.23
CA LEU A 18 -49.83 18.07 8.78
C LEU A 18 -48.74 17.64 9.77
N THR A 19 -47.77 16.87 9.28
CA THR A 19 -46.33 17.07 9.55
C THR A 19 -45.59 16.34 8.44
N GLN A 20 -45.37 17.00 7.30
CA GLN A 20 -44.34 16.56 6.37
C GLN A 20 -43.02 16.58 7.14
N ASN A 21 -42.49 15.40 7.51
CA ASN A 21 -41.10 15.27 7.87
C ASN A 21 -40.28 15.65 6.64
N LYS A 22 -39.95 16.94 6.50
CA LYS A 22 -39.06 17.44 5.46
C LYS A 22 -37.67 16.89 5.74
N SER A 23 -37.32 15.76 5.14
CA SER A 23 -35.97 15.21 5.16
C SER A 23 -35.08 16.03 4.23
N TRP A 24 -34.11 16.75 4.75
CA TRP A 24 -33.06 17.36 3.94
C TRP A 24 -32.05 16.26 3.53
N PRO A 25 -31.57 16.18 2.28
CA PRO A 25 -31.90 17.03 1.14
C PRO A 25 -33.12 16.57 0.30
N TRP A 26 -33.63 15.36 0.53
CA TRP A 26 -34.58 14.67 -0.37
C TRP A 26 -36.05 14.74 0.10
N GLN A 27 -36.95 15.25 -0.74
CA GLN A 27 -38.37 15.36 -0.42
C GLN A 27 -39.16 14.14 -0.93
N VAL A 28 -39.89 13.49 -0.02
CA VAL A 28 -40.73 12.30 -0.34
C VAL A 28 -41.79 12.64 -1.38
N GLY A 29 -41.99 11.74 -2.34
CA GLY A 29 -42.97 11.90 -3.42
C GLY A 29 -42.46 12.70 -4.62
N LYS A 30 -41.22 13.19 -4.59
CA LYS A 30 -40.60 13.90 -5.72
C LYS A 30 -39.74 12.99 -6.58
N GLU A 31 -39.68 13.32 -7.86
CA GLU A 31 -38.75 12.79 -8.84
C GLU A 31 -37.84 13.91 -9.35
N TYR A 32 -36.54 13.70 -9.25
CA TYR A 32 -35.48 14.62 -9.63
C TYR A 32 -34.78 14.09 -10.88
N LEU A 33 -34.75 14.90 -11.94
CA LEU A 33 -34.04 14.59 -13.17
C LEU A 33 -32.76 15.43 -13.19
N TYR A 34 -31.60 14.76 -13.21
CA TYR A 34 -30.29 15.39 -13.29
C TYR A 34 -29.60 15.10 -14.62
N ASP A 35 -29.05 16.13 -15.25
CA ASP A 35 -28.09 15.98 -16.33
C ASP A 35 -26.69 15.80 -15.74
N VAL A 36 -25.99 14.75 -16.17
CA VAL A 36 -24.63 14.41 -15.76
C VAL A 36 -23.68 14.69 -16.92
N ASP A 37 -22.63 15.46 -16.64
CA ASP A 37 -21.48 15.67 -17.52
C ASP A 37 -20.20 15.31 -16.75
N SER A 38 -19.45 14.32 -17.23
CA SER A 38 -18.20 13.88 -16.61
C SER A 38 -17.06 13.84 -17.63
N TYR A 39 -15.87 14.28 -17.23
CA TYR A 39 -14.69 14.32 -18.07
C TYR A 39 -13.46 13.91 -17.27
N THR A 40 -12.66 13.01 -17.82
CA THR A 40 -11.39 12.58 -17.22
C THR A 40 -10.31 12.59 -18.28
N TRP A 41 -9.14 13.15 -17.97
CA TRP A 41 -7.99 13.14 -18.88
C TRP A 41 -6.67 13.06 -18.14
N SER A 42 -5.70 12.43 -18.80
CA SER A 42 -4.31 12.40 -18.39
C SER A 42 -3.48 13.32 -19.28
N THR A 43 -2.54 14.05 -18.69
CA THR A 43 -1.60 14.91 -19.38
C THR A 43 -0.16 14.48 -19.08
N PHE A 44 0.64 14.33 -20.13
CA PHE A 44 2.08 14.09 -20.06
C PHE A 44 2.77 14.84 -21.21
N ASP A 45 3.85 15.58 -20.91
CA ASP A 45 4.63 16.35 -21.90
C ASP A 45 3.76 17.20 -22.87
N SER A 46 2.71 17.84 -22.36
CA SER A 46 1.78 18.73 -23.08
C SER A 46 0.73 18.08 -23.99
N ASN A 47 0.67 16.75 -24.08
CA ASN A 47 -0.42 16.03 -24.74
C ASN A 47 -1.44 15.54 -23.71
N SER A 48 -2.73 15.67 -24.04
CA SER A 48 -3.83 15.24 -23.18
C SER A 48 -4.68 14.19 -23.89
N ILE A 49 -4.89 13.05 -23.24
CA ILE A 49 -5.78 11.98 -23.69
C ILE A 49 -6.84 11.78 -22.61
N GLY A 50 -8.11 11.65 -23.01
CA GLY A 50 -9.19 11.52 -22.06
C GLY A 50 -10.47 10.98 -22.65
N ASN A 51 -11.49 10.98 -21.80
CA ASN A 51 -12.84 10.57 -22.12
C ASN A 51 -13.86 11.53 -21.52
N GLY A 52 -15.04 11.54 -22.14
CA GLY A 52 -16.23 12.24 -21.68
C GLY A 52 -17.38 11.26 -21.52
N PHE A 53 -18.21 11.49 -20.53
CA PHE A 53 -19.41 10.71 -20.23
C PHE A 53 -20.57 11.68 -19.98
N LYS A 54 -21.73 11.40 -20.58
CA LYS A 54 -22.97 12.13 -20.34
C LYS A 54 -24.11 11.16 -20.06
N ALA A 55 -25.03 11.52 -19.20
CA ALA A 55 -26.23 10.73 -18.94
C ALA A 55 -27.31 11.55 -18.24
N GLN A 56 -28.50 10.99 -18.11
CA GLN A 56 -29.53 11.47 -17.20
C GLN A 56 -29.60 10.57 -15.96
N PHE A 57 -29.44 11.16 -14.79
CA PHE A 57 -29.55 10.47 -13.52
C PHE A 57 -30.88 10.84 -12.84
N ILE A 58 -31.76 9.86 -12.70
CA ILE A 58 -33.15 10.07 -12.29
C ILE A 58 -33.30 9.49 -10.90
N ILE A 59 -33.72 10.31 -9.94
CA ILE A 59 -33.85 9.93 -8.53
C ILE A 59 -35.27 10.16 -8.07
N ARG A 60 -35.89 9.11 -7.53
CA ARG A 60 -37.23 9.12 -6.99
C ARG A 60 -37.18 8.88 -5.49
N VAL A 61 -37.84 9.73 -4.70
CA VAL A 61 -37.86 9.61 -3.24
C VAL A 61 -39.11 8.85 -2.81
N VAL A 62 -38.93 7.57 -2.44
CA VAL A 62 -40.03 6.65 -2.16
C VAL A 62 -40.50 6.77 -0.71
N ALA A 63 -39.56 6.91 0.22
CA ALA A 63 -39.80 7.09 1.65
C ALA A 63 -38.65 7.93 2.25
N PRO A 64 -38.81 8.48 3.48
CA PRO A 64 -37.70 9.15 4.15
C PRO A 64 -36.47 8.24 4.21
N GLY A 65 -35.35 8.71 3.65
CA GLY A 65 -34.10 7.93 3.61
C GLY A 65 -34.04 6.81 2.56
N GLN A 66 -35.08 6.61 1.74
CA GLN A 66 -35.11 5.59 0.69
C GLN A 66 -35.33 6.22 -0.69
N LEU A 67 -34.30 6.13 -1.52
CA LEU A 67 -34.30 6.64 -2.89
C LEU A 67 -34.31 5.46 -3.88
N LEU A 68 -34.95 5.66 -5.01
CA LEU A 68 -34.90 4.77 -6.15
C LEU A 68 -34.29 5.54 -7.32
N ALA A 69 -33.20 5.04 -7.88
CA ALA A 69 -32.45 5.72 -8.92
C ALA A 69 -32.38 4.89 -10.20
N LYS A 70 -32.25 5.56 -11.34
CA LYS A 70 -31.92 4.93 -12.62
C LYS A 70 -31.06 5.86 -13.47
N LEU A 71 -30.22 5.26 -14.31
CA LEU A 71 -29.39 5.97 -15.27
C LEU A 71 -30.02 5.80 -16.65
N SER A 72 -30.16 6.90 -17.39
CA SER A 72 -30.82 6.93 -18.71
C SER A 72 -29.92 7.59 -19.74
N GLN A 73 -29.96 7.10 -20.97
CA GLN A 73 -29.25 7.64 -22.13
C GLN A 73 -27.74 7.89 -21.90
N PRO A 74 -26.97 6.89 -21.42
CA PRO A 74 -25.53 7.09 -21.24
C PRO A 74 -24.82 7.21 -22.58
N LEU A 75 -24.02 8.26 -22.70
CA LEU A 75 -23.21 8.60 -23.87
C LEU A 75 -21.74 8.66 -23.47
N TYR A 76 -20.87 8.21 -24.36
CA TYR A 76 -19.43 8.17 -24.14
C TYR A 76 -18.67 8.75 -25.34
N ALA A 77 -17.56 9.44 -25.08
CA ALA A 77 -16.65 9.92 -26.10
C ALA A 77 -15.20 9.78 -25.64
N GLN A 78 -14.28 9.58 -26.58
CA GLN A 78 -12.83 9.69 -26.35
C GLN A 78 -12.27 10.91 -27.08
N PHE A 79 -11.18 11.45 -26.55
CA PHE A 79 -10.45 12.51 -27.21
C PHE A 79 -8.95 12.43 -26.96
N GLN A 80 -8.22 12.96 -27.93
CA GLN A 80 -6.81 13.29 -27.85
C GLN A 80 -6.64 14.70 -28.41
N LYS A 81 -6.14 15.62 -27.59
CA LYS A 81 -5.91 17.02 -27.95
C LYS A 81 -4.56 17.46 -27.37
N GLY A 82 -4.10 18.64 -27.77
CA GLY A 82 -3.00 19.32 -27.08
C GLY A 82 -3.38 19.67 -25.64
N LYS A 83 -2.54 20.45 -24.95
CA LYS A 83 -2.70 20.77 -23.52
C LYS A 83 -4.09 21.31 -23.18
N ILE A 84 -4.82 20.57 -22.35
CA ILE A 84 -6.10 21.00 -21.74
C ILE A 84 -5.83 21.50 -20.32
N THR A 85 -6.37 22.66 -19.97
CA THR A 85 -6.34 23.18 -18.60
C THR A 85 -7.54 22.68 -17.79
N ASP A 86 -7.37 22.59 -16.48
CA ASP A 86 -8.37 22.18 -15.49
C ASP A 86 -9.69 22.97 -15.52
N ASN A 87 -9.69 24.18 -16.10
CA ASN A 87 -10.85 25.06 -16.15
C ASN A 87 -11.62 25.03 -17.48
N VAL A 88 -11.18 24.25 -18.47
CA VAL A 88 -11.82 24.19 -19.79
C VAL A 88 -12.38 22.80 -20.04
N VAL A 89 -13.71 22.70 -20.05
CA VAL A 89 -14.42 21.48 -20.44
C VAL A 89 -14.14 21.19 -21.93
N PRO A 90 -13.71 19.96 -22.29
CA PRO A 90 -13.47 19.61 -23.68
C PRO A 90 -14.73 19.77 -24.55
N SER A 91 -14.67 20.63 -25.57
CA SER A 91 -15.72 20.82 -26.57
C SER A 91 -15.57 19.87 -27.77
N ASP A 92 -16.61 19.74 -28.58
CA ASP A 92 -16.60 19.05 -29.89
C ASP A 92 -16.30 17.55 -29.83
N LEU A 93 -16.71 16.91 -28.73
CA LEU A 93 -16.56 15.48 -28.56
C LEU A 93 -17.64 14.71 -29.33
N LYS A 94 -17.24 13.63 -29.99
CA LYS A 94 -18.15 12.72 -30.71
C LYS A 94 -18.69 11.67 -29.74
N PHE A 95 -19.83 11.98 -29.13
CA PHE A 95 -20.52 11.09 -28.22
C PHE A 95 -21.24 9.95 -28.94
N GLN A 96 -21.14 8.75 -28.38
CA GLN A 96 -21.81 7.54 -28.84
C GLN A 96 -22.59 6.90 -27.68
N PRO A 97 -23.80 6.37 -27.92
CA PRO A 97 -24.53 5.62 -26.91
C PRO A 97 -23.76 4.39 -26.43
N ILE A 98 -23.80 4.12 -25.13
CA ILE A 98 -23.27 2.90 -24.52
C ILE A 98 -24.35 2.16 -23.75
N GLN A 99 -24.15 0.88 -23.47
CA GLN A 99 -25.08 0.06 -22.70
C GLN A 99 -24.50 -0.20 -21.30
N ILE A 100 -25.27 0.16 -20.26
CA ILE A 100 -24.87 -0.02 -18.85
C ILE A 100 -25.93 -0.88 -18.16
N THR A 101 -27.04 -0.27 -17.77
CA THR A 101 -28.26 -0.91 -17.29
C THR A 101 -29.35 0.16 -17.25
N ASP A 102 -30.56 -0.22 -17.62
CA ASP A 102 -31.74 0.64 -17.54
C ASP A 102 -32.56 0.32 -16.26
N GLN A 103 -32.12 -0.70 -15.50
CA GLN A 103 -32.79 -1.16 -14.29
C GLN A 103 -32.62 -0.12 -13.17
N SER A 104 -33.69 0.01 -12.38
CA SER A 104 -33.66 0.84 -11.18
C SER A 104 -32.87 0.17 -10.05
N PHE A 105 -32.34 0.98 -9.14
CA PHE A 105 -31.59 0.53 -7.97
C PHE A 105 -31.90 1.40 -6.74
N GLU A 106 -31.82 0.82 -5.55
CA GLU A 106 -32.19 1.51 -4.31
C GLU A 106 -30.96 2.12 -3.64
N ILE A 107 -31.10 3.33 -3.11
CA ILE A 107 -30.08 4.03 -2.32
C ILE A 107 -30.68 4.37 -0.95
N PHE A 108 -29.97 4.02 0.11
CA PHE A 108 -30.38 4.30 1.48
C PHE A 108 -29.54 5.43 2.06
N VAL A 109 -30.21 6.45 2.57
CA VAL A 109 -29.59 7.67 3.08
C VAL A 109 -30.10 8.06 4.46
N GLU A 110 -29.25 8.68 5.27
CA GLU A 110 -29.58 9.23 6.58
C GLU A 110 -28.93 10.60 6.72
N GLY A 111 -29.74 11.64 6.95
CA GLY A 111 -29.24 13.03 6.98
C GLY A 111 -28.58 13.50 5.67
N GLY A 112 -28.79 12.77 4.56
CA GLY A 112 -28.14 12.99 3.26
C GLY A 112 -26.81 12.25 3.05
N ARG A 113 -26.31 11.55 4.09
CA ARG A 113 -25.23 10.57 4.00
C ARG A 113 -25.74 9.27 3.41
N VAL A 114 -24.97 8.63 2.53
CA VAL A 114 -25.30 7.31 1.98
C VAL A 114 -24.83 6.22 2.92
N ILE A 115 -25.73 5.32 3.30
CA ILE A 115 -25.43 4.18 4.17
C ILE A 115 -25.14 2.93 3.32
N SER A 116 -25.97 2.69 2.31
CA SER A 116 -25.84 1.53 1.42
C SER A 116 -26.68 1.71 0.17
N PHE A 117 -26.48 0.85 -0.83
CA PHE A 117 -27.32 0.80 -2.01
C PHE A 117 -27.41 -0.64 -2.55
N ASN A 118 -28.53 -0.97 -3.18
CA ASN A 118 -28.80 -2.30 -3.73
C ASN A 118 -28.78 -2.24 -5.25
N VAL A 119 -27.89 -3.00 -5.88
CA VAL A 119 -27.75 -3.05 -7.35
C VAL A 119 -28.12 -4.44 -7.89
N PRO A 120 -28.48 -4.55 -9.18
CA PRO A 120 -28.68 -5.85 -9.82
C PRO A 120 -27.44 -6.76 -9.69
N LEU A 121 -27.65 -8.07 -9.50
CA LEU A 121 -26.55 -9.04 -9.42
C LEU A 121 -25.67 -9.07 -10.68
N THR A 122 -26.26 -8.79 -11.84
CA THR A 122 -25.58 -8.78 -13.14
C THR A 122 -24.73 -7.52 -13.36
N LEU A 123 -24.79 -6.53 -12.47
CA LEU A 123 -24.05 -5.28 -12.62
C LEU A 123 -22.54 -5.50 -12.42
N SER A 124 -21.77 -5.18 -13.45
CA SER A 124 -20.30 -5.23 -13.39
C SER A 124 -19.74 -4.30 -12.31
N VAL A 125 -18.58 -4.67 -11.74
CA VAL A 125 -17.90 -3.84 -10.74
C VAL A 125 -17.52 -2.45 -11.30
N ALA A 126 -17.23 -2.35 -12.61
CA ALA A 126 -16.95 -1.06 -13.24
C ALA A 126 -18.18 -0.14 -13.25
N HIS A 127 -19.37 -0.67 -13.54
CA HIS A 127 -20.62 0.08 -13.51
C HIS A 127 -21.07 0.40 -12.08
N GLU A 128 -20.80 -0.50 -11.12
CA GLU A 128 -20.95 -0.19 -9.71
C GLU A 128 -20.11 1.03 -9.30
N ASN A 129 -18.83 1.07 -9.68
CA ASN A 129 -17.95 2.19 -9.35
C ASN A 129 -18.38 3.49 -10.03
N LEU A 130 -18.95 3.43 -11.24
CA LEU A 130 -19.61 4.58 -11.86
C LEU A 130 -20.76 5.09 -10.98
N PHE A 131 -21.64 4.20 -10.50
CA PHE A 131 -22.72 4.59 -9.60
C PHE A 131 -22.20 5.18 -8.29
N LYS A 132 -21.17 4.58 -7.68
CA LYS A 132 -20.50 5.14 -6.50
C LYS A 132 -20.01 6.57 -6.74
N GLY A 133 -19.41 6.85 -7.90
CA GLY A 133 -18.96 8.19 -8.28
C GLY A 133 -20.12 9.19 -8.42
N LEU A 134 -21.21 8.81 -9.09
CA LEU A 134 -22.40 9.65 -9.26
C LEU A 134 -23.10 9.93 -7.94
N ILE A 135 -23.28 8.90 -7.10
CA ILE A 135 -23.88 9.02 -5.78
C ILE A 135 -23.01 9.88 -4.86
N SER A 136 -21.69 9.70 -4.90
CA SER A 136 -20.73 10.53 -4.15
C SER A 136 -20.85 12.02 -4.50
N ALA A 137 -21.05 12.33 -5.79
CA ALA A 137 -21.18 13.71 -6.25
C ALA A 137 -22.42 14.43 -5.69
N ILE A 138 -23.47 13.71 -5.28
CA ILE A 138 -24.70 14.30 -4.74
C ILE A 138 -24.92 13.99 -3.24
N GLN A 139 -24.00 13.27 -2.61
CA GLN A 139 -24.03 13.05 -1.17
C GLN A 139 -23.74 14.37 -0.45
N VAL A 140 -24.56 14.73 0.54
CA VAL A 140 -24.28 15.88 1.42
C VAL A 140 -24.82 15.59 2.80
N ASP A 141 -23.99 15.73 3.82
CA ASP A 141 -24.40 15.46 5.20
C ASP A 141 -23.98 16.60 6.12
N ILE A 142 -24.94 17.49 6.41
CA ILE A 142 -24.81 18.62 7.34
C ILE A 142 -25.13 18.24 8.80
N SER A 143 -25.30 16.96 9.11
CA SER A 143 -25.47 16.47 10.47
C SER A 143 -24.15 16.45 11.23
N THR A 144 -24.25 16.29 12.56
CA THR A 144 -23.09 16.16 13.45
C THR A 144 -22.36 14.82 13.33
N PHE A 145 -22.84 13.91 12.48
CA PHE A 145 -22.22 12.60 12.31
C PHE A 145 -20.80 12.73 11.76
N GLY A 146 -19.87 11.98 12.37
CA GLY A 146 -18.47 11.89 11.94
C GLY A 146 -17.66 13.16 12.16
N HIS A 147 -18.14 14.14 12.94
CA HIS A 147 -17.38 15.35 13.26
C HIS A 147 -15.99 15.01 13.82
N VAL A 148 -14.99 15.77 13.39
CA VAL A 148 -13.63 15.67 13.92
C VAL A 148 -13.54 16.49 15.20
N ASP A 149 -13.35 15.83 16.34
CA ASP A 149 -13.37 16.47 17.66
C ASP A 149 -12.29 17.55 17.86
N SER A 150 -11.14 17.42 17.17
CA SER A 150 -10.04 18.37 17.27
C SER A 150 -10.22 19.63 16.41
N PHE A 151 -11.41 19.86 15.84
CA PHE A 151 -11.71 21.02 15.01
C PHE A 151 -12.93 21.78 15.53
N PRO A 152 -12.93 23.13 15.53
CA PRO A 152 -14.09 23.91 15.94
C PRO A 152 -15.20 23.78 14.90
N ASN A 153 -16.09 22.80 15.11
CA ASN A 153 -17.22 22.54 14.23
C ASN A 153 -18.37 23.51 14.54
N SER A 154 -18.81 24.25 13.53
CA SER A 154 -19.92 25.19 13.65
C SER A 154 -20.85 25.10 12.44
N PHE A 155 -22.16 25.06 12.69
CA PHE A 155 -23.19 25.17 11.67
C PHE A 155 -24.44 25.81 12.26
N ASP A 156 -24.75 27.01 11.80
CA ASP A 156 -25.94 27.75 12.15
C ASP A 156 -27.06 27.42 11.15
N LYS A 157 -28.13 26.81 11.66
CA LYS A 157 -29.30 26.39 10.87
C LYS A 157 -30.18 27.57 10.44
N ASP A 158 -30.15 28.68 11.17
CA ASP A 158 -31.00 29.84 10.88
C ASP A 158 -30.42 30.65 9.72
N THR A 159 -29.10 30.86 9.73
CA THR A 159 -28.39 31.58 8.67
C THR A 159 -27.86 30.69 7.55
N PHE A 160 -27.90 29.36 7.74
CA PHE A 160 -27.25 28.37 6.86
C PHE A 160 -25.78 28.72 6.60
N GLN A 161 -25.05 29.03 7.68
CA GLN A 161 -23.62 29.32 7.65
C GLN A 161 -22.88 28.34 8.54
N GLY A 162 -21.76 27.80 8.06
CA GLY A 162 -20.98 26.88 8.88
C GLY A 162 -19.61 26.56 8.31
N LEU A 163 -18.73 26.19 9.23
CA LEU A 163 -17.41 25.64 8.96
C LEU A 163 -17.20 24.47 9.91
N PHE A 164 -17.07 23.26 9.37
CA PHE A 164 -16.89 22.04 10.16
C PHE A 164 -16.08 21.00 9.39
N LYS A 165 -15.46 20.07 10.12
CA LYS A 165 -14.74 18.93 9.57
C LYS A 165 -15.40 17.64 10.01
N LYS A 166 -15.46 16.69 9.10
CA LYS A 166 -15.97 15.34 9.39
C LYS A 166 -15.24 14.27 8.59
N MET A 167 -15.23 13.05 9.11
CA MET A 167 -14.88 11.87 8.33
C MET A 167 -16.03 11.55 7.37
N GLU A 168 -15.72 11.55 6.07
CA GLU A 168 -16.69 11.29 5.01
C GLU A 168 -16.17 10.24 4.04
N THR A 169 -17.00 9.24 3.77
CA THR A 169 -16.76 8.20 2.76
C THR A 169 -17.30 8.65 1.41
N ASP A 170 -16.47 8.54 0.38
CA ASP A 170 -16.90 8.60 -1.03
C ASP A 170 -16.17 7.54 -1.86
N VAL A 171 -16.25 7.65 -3.19
CA VAL A 171 -15.56 6.73 -4.12
C VAL A 171 -14.04 6.66 -3.93
N THR A 172 -13.40 7.71 -3.42
CA THR A 172 -11.93 7.78 -3.27
C THR A 172 -11.42 7.27 -1.93
N GLY A 173 -12.21 7.38 -0.86
CA GLY A 173 -11.74 7.09 0.49
C GLY A 173 -12.68 7.58 1.59
N GLU A 174 -12.42 7.12 2.81
CA GLU A 174 -12.97 7.59 4.07
C GLU A 174 -11.96 8.56 4.69
N CYS A 175 -12.18 9.85 4.47
CA CYS A 175 -11.20 10.90 4.74
C CYS A 175 -11.80 12.10 5.45
N GLU A 176 -10.96 12.81 6.20
CA GLU A 176 -11.29 14.10 6.78
C GLU A 176 -11.65 15.08 5.65
N THR A 177 -12.86 15.63 5.74
CA THR A 177 -13.43 16.53 4.75
C THR A 177 -13.88 17.81 5.45
N LEU A 178 -13.34 18.95 5.00
CA LEU A 178 -13.73 20.28 5.44
C LEU A 178 -14.95 20.73 4.66
N TYR A 179 -16.00 21.09 5.38
CA TYR A 179 -17.23 21.66 4.89
C TYR A 179 -17.28 23.16 5.16
N THR A 180 -17.57 23.94 4.13
CA THR A 180 -17.92 25.36 4.23
C THR A 180 -19.33 25.54 3.66
N VAL A 181 -20.25 26.04 4.47
CA VAL A 181 -21.63 26.32 4.06
C VAL A 181 -21.87 27.82 4.14
N SER A 182 -22.36 28.42 3.05
CA SER A 182 -22.66 29.85 3.00
C SER A 182 -23.80 30.17 2.03
N PRO A 183 -24.66 31.16 2.31
CA PRO A 183 -25.64 31.67 1.36
C PRO A 183 -24.98 32.25 0.09
N ILE A 184 -25.62 32.10 -1.06
CA ILE A 184 -25.14 32.64 -2.35
C ILE A 184 -25.85 33.96 -2.68
N SER A 185 -25.10 34.93 -3.21
CA SER A 185 -25.66 36.20 -3.70
C SER A 185 -26.53 36.00 -4.95
N ALA A 186 -27.31 37.00 -5.35
CA ALA A 186 -28.33 36.88 -6.39
C ALA A 186 -27.88 36.40 -7.79
N GLU A 187 -26.57 36.27 -8.04
CA GLU A 187 -26.00 35.84 -9.31
C GLU A 187 -26.42 34.43 -9.75
N TRP A 188 -26.76 33.54 -8.81
CA TRP A 188 -27.27 32.18 -9.08
C TRP A 188 -28.52 32.17 -9.98
N ARG A 189 -29.33 33.25 -9.93
CA ARG A 189 -30.57 33.39 -10.72
C ARG A 189 -30.31 33.41 -12.23
N ARG A 190 -29.10 33.84 -12.65
CA ARG A 190 -28.69 33.80 -14.06
C ARG A 190 -28.34 32.39 -14.53
N GLU A 191 -27.80 31.57 -13.63
CA GLU A 191 -27.39 30.20 -13.93
C GLU A 191 -28.59 29.23 -13.92
N PHE A 192 -29.59 29.48 -13.06
CA PHE A 192 -30.78 28.63 -12.91
C PHE A 192 -32.10 29.40 -13.08
N PRO A 193 -32.38 29.96 -14.27
CA PRO A 193 -33.57 30.80 -14.50
C PRO A 193 -34.89 30.06 -14.21
N LYS A 194 -34.92 28.74 -14.37
CA LYS A 194 -36.08 27.87 -14.13
C LYS A 194 -36.45 27.69 -12.65
N PHE A 195 -35.55 28.01 -11.73
CA PHE A 195 -35.71 27.78 -10.28
C PHE A 195 -35.69 29.09 -9.47
N THR A 196 -35.89 30.23 -10.13
CA THR A 196 -35.78 31.59 -9.55
C THR A 196 -36.84 31.96 -8.53
N SER A 197 -37.91 31.16 -8.39
CA SER A 197 -38.95 31.33 -7.38
C SER A 197 -38.61 30.74 -6.02
N GLU A 198 -37.49 30.04 -5.88
CA GLU A 198 -37.02 29.50 -4.60
C GLU A 198 -36.24 30.55 -3.79
N GLU A 199 -36.19 30.38 -2.45
CA GLU A 199 -35.33 31.19 -1.59
C GLU A 199 -33.87 31.13 -2.06
N ASP A 200 -33.08 32.16 -1.73
CA ASP A 200 -31.66 32.17 -2.09
C ASP A 200 -30.98 30.87 -1.61
N PRO A 201 -30.36 30.10 -2.52
CA PRO A 201 -29.75 28.82 -2.23
C PRO A 201 -28.47 29.00 -1.41
N ILE A 202 -28.01 27.89 -0.89
CA ILE A 202 -26.78 27.77 -0.14
C ILE A 202 -25.71 27.12 -1.02
N GLU A 203 -24.49 27.56 -0.83
CA GLU A 203 -23.29 26.93 -1.33
C GLU A 203 -22.73 26.01 -0.26
N ILE A 204 -22.32 24.83 -0.68
CA ILE A 204 -21.62 23.86 0.15
C ILE A 204 -20.34 23.51 -0.57
N VAL A 205 -19.21 23.95 -0.04
CA VAL A 205 -17.87 23.60 -0.53
C VAL A 205 -17.30 22.52 0.36
N LYS A 206 -16.80 21.45 -0.26
CA LYS A 206 -16.10 20.36 0.40
C LYS A 206 -14.67 20.29 -0.09
N SER A 207 -13.72 20.32 0.84
CA SER A 207 -12.30 20.09 0.54
C SER A 207 -11.80 18.87 1.30
N LYS A 208 -11.22 17.91 0.59
CA LYS A 208 -10.79 16.64 1.19
C LYS A 208 -9.31 16.66 1.55
N ASN A 209 -9.00 16.23 2.77
CA ASN A 209 -7.64 16.02 3.22
C ASN A 209 -7.25 14.56 3.03
N TYR A 210 -6.69 14.23 1.87
CA TYR A 210 -6.20 12.89 1.62
C TYR A 210 -5.11 12.45 2.61
N GLY A 211 -4.35 13.39 3.20
CA GLY A 211 -3.34 13.08 4.22
C GLY A 211 -3.91 12.57 5.56
N SER A 212 -5.23 12.67 5.76
CA SER A 212 -5.95 12.18 6.93
C SER A 212 -7.13 11.32 6.48
N CYS A 213 -6.86 10.05 6.19
CA CYS A 213 -7.87 9.06 5.80
C CYS A 213 -7.73 7.81 6.66
N GLU A 214 -8.86 7.26 7.10
CA GLU A 214 -8.91 5.94 7.73
C GLU A 214 -8.80 4.83 6.68
N LYS A 215 -9.40 5.05 5.51
CA LYS A 215 -9.34 4.13 4.36
C LYS A 215 -9.18 4.90 3.06
N ARG A 216 -8.36 4.38 2.16
CA ARG A 216 -8.21 4.89 0.79
C ARG A 216 -8.46 3.79 -0.22
N ALA A 217 -9.23 4.10 -1.26
CA ALA A 217 -9.45 3.17 -2.36
C ALA A 217 -8.33 3.33 -3.40
N ALA A 218 -7.15 2.79 -3.09
CA ALA A 218 -5.98 2.83 -3.96
C ALA A 218 -5.27 1.49 -3.95
N VAL A 219 -4.72 1.11 -5.10
CA VAL A 219 -3.80 -0.02 -5.23
C VAL A 219 -2.46 0.49 -5.70
N TYR A 220 -1.41 0.02 -5.02
CA TYR A 220 -0.04 0.28 -5.39
C TYR A 220 0.66 -1.05 -5.64
N TYR A 221 1.36 -1.18 -6.76
CA TYR A 221 2.21 -2.33 -7.05
C TYR A 221 3.48 -1.85 -7.76
N GLY A 222 4.59 -2.55 -7.53
CA GLY A 222 5.90 -2.12 -8.05
C GLY A 222 6.45 -0.84 -7.41
N LEU A 223 5.85 -0.39 -6.31
CA LEU A 223 6.39 0.67 -5.46
C LEU A 223 7.27 0.03 -4.35
N PRO A 224 8.44 0.61 -4.02
CA PRO A 224 9.21 0.25 -2.86
C PRO A 224 8.36 0.36 -1.60
N GLU A 225 8.68 -0.45 -0.62
CA GLU A 225 7.99 -0.51 0.65
C GLU A 225 7.84 0.86 1.34
N SER A 226 8.79 1.77 1.14
CA SER A 226 8.73 3.12 1.70
C SER A 226 7.78 4.07 0.95
N ALA A 227 7.43 3.79 -0.30
CA ALA A 227 6.62 4.66 -1.16
C ALA A 227 5.11 4.46 -0.96
N VAL A 228 4.73 3.38 -0.26
CA VAL A 228 3.35 3.04 0.07
C VAL A 228 3.02 3.64 1.43
N SER A 229 2.56 4.90 1.44
CA SER A 229 2.02 5.51 2.65
C SER A 229 0.59 5.02 2.88
N ASN A 230 0.44 3.92 3.61
CA ASN A 230 -0.86 3.36 4.01
C ASN A 230 -1.54 4.14 5.17
N GLY A 231 -1.19 5.40 5.40
CA GLY A 231 -1.74 6.19 6.52
C GLY A 231 -1.36 5.70 7.92
N LEU A 232 -0.76 4.52 8.06
CA LEU A 232 -0.33 3.91 9.33
C LEU A 232 1.16 4.13 9.66
N ALA A 233 1.93 4.70 8.72
CA ALA A 233 3.31 5.09 8.99
C ALA A 233 3.35 6.57 9.41
N ASN A 234 3.95 6.84 10.57
CA ASN A 234 4.29 8.17 11.11
C ASN A 234 5.27 8.98 10.24
N LYS A 235 5.17 8.91 8.91
CA LYS A 235 6.02 9.60 7.96
C LYS A 235 5.27 10.80 7.38
N LYS A 236 5.04 11.82 8.21
CA LYS A 236 4.51 13.13 7.78
C LYS A 236 5.50 13.91 6.88
N GLU A 237 6.74 13.46 6.74
CA GLU A 237 7.84 14.23 6.15
C GLU A 237 8.31 13.74 4.76
N GLU A 238 7.78 12.65 4.21
CA GLU A 238 8.11 12.23 2.83
C GLU A 238 7.17 12.91 1.81
N LYS A 239 7.73 13.58 0.79
CA LYS A 239 6.95 14.11 -0.34
C LYS A 239 6.32 12.91 -1.07
N PRO A 240 5.00 12.73 -1.07
CA PRO A 240 4.43 11.52 -1.67
C PRO A 240 4.60 11.54 -3.20
N LEU A 241 4.89 10.38 -3.78
CA LEU A 241 4.93 10.15 -5.23
C LEU A 241 3.67 10.66 -5.92
N ILE A 242 2.54 10.43 -5.26
CA ILE A 242 1.20 10.76 -5.73
C ILE A 242 0.63 11.82 -4.80
N LYS A 243 0.26 12.97 -5.36
CA LYS A 243 -0.54 13.98 -4.66
C LYS A 243 -1.93 14.00 -5.26
N HIS A 244 -2.93 13.92 -4.41
CA HIS A 244 -4.33 13.96 -4.79
C HIS A 244 -5.00 15.15 -4.12
N PHE A 245 -5.71 15.94 -4.90
CA PHE A 245 -6.52 17.05 -4.47
C PHE A 245 -7.92 16.89 -5.02
N SER A 246 -8.93 17.18 -4.22
CA SER A 246 -10.30 17.26 -4.71
C SER A 246 -11.10 18.32 -3.97
N GLU A 247 -11.94 19.00 -4.72
CA GLU A 247 -12.90 19.98 -4.24
C GLU A 247 -14.27 19.65 -4.84
N SER A 248 -15.31 19.71 -4.01
CA SER A 248 -16.68 19.65 -4.46
C SER A 248 -17.40 20.94 -4.09
N ARG A 249 -18.20 21.46 -5.02
CA ARG A 249 -19.02 22.65 -4.85
C ARG A 249 -20.45 22.30 -5.21
N LEU A 250 -21.34 22.38 -4.24
CA LEU A 250 -22.76 22.14 -4.42
C LEU A 250 -23.56 23.41 -4.19
N ILE A 251 -24.60 23.59 -4.99
CA ILE A 251 -25.62 24.61 -4.82
C ILE A 251 -26.91 23.87 -4.49
N ALA A 252 -27.44 24.11 -3.30
CA ALA A 252 -28.68 23.49 -2.83
C ALA A 252 -29.67 24.55 -2.35
N GLY A 253 -30.96 24.38 -2.65
CA GLY A 253 -32.00 25.17 -2.01
C GLY A 253 -32.02 24.89 -0.50
N LYS A 254 -32.46 25.85 0.31
CA LYS A 254 -32.58 25.67 1.77
C LYS A 254 -33.48 24.51 2.18
N GLN A 255 -34.42 24.13 1.31
CA GLN A 255 -35.28 22.96 1.50
C GLN A 255 -34.61 21.62 1.15
N GLY A 256 -33.36 21.63 0.68
CA GLY A 256 -32.58 20.43 0.39
C GLY A 256 -32.32 20.14 -1.08
N THR A 257 -33.16 20.63 -1.99
CA THR A 257 -33.03 20.35 -3.42
C THR A 257 -31.64 20.74 -3.94
N ILE A 258 -30.85 19.76 -4.34
CA ILE A 258 -29.53 19.99 -4.94
C ILE A 258 -29.77 20.46 -6.38
N LEU A 259 -29.45 21.72 -6.67
CA LEU A 259 -29.61 22.35 -7.98
C LEU A 259 -28.42 22.01 -8.89
N LYS A 260 -27.22 21.98 -8.31
CA LYS A 260 -25.99 21.67 -9.03
C LYS A 260 -24.93 21.11 -8.08
N SER A 261 -24.14 20.16 -8.57
CA SER A 261 -22.92 19.68 -7.93
C SER A 261 -21.80 19.66 -8.96
N GLU A 262 -20.64 20.17 -8.57
CA GLU A 262 -19.40 20.07 -9.32
C GLU A 262 -18.34 19.43 -8.44
N VAL A 263 -17.63 18.44 -8.96
CA VAL A 263 -16.50 17.79 -8.32
C VAL A 263 -15.31 17.92 -9.24
N LYS A 264 -14.24 18.56 -8.75
CA LYS A 264 -12.94 18.64 -9.41
C LYS A 264 -11.94 17.79 -8.64
N SER A 265 -11.21 16.94 -9.34
CA SER A 265 -10.18 16.09 -8.77
C SER A 265 -8.93 16.13 -9.64
N SER A 266 -7.78 16.29 -9.01
CA SER A 266 -6.46 16.36 -9.66
C SER A 266 -5.49 15.43 -8.96
N VAL A 267 -4.85 14.55 -9.73
CA VAL A 267 -3.82 13.61 -9.27
C VAL A 267 -2.52 13.94 -9.99
N PHE A 268 -1.47 14.20 -9.22
CA PHE A 268 -0.14 14.50 -9.72
C PHE A 268 0.79 13.36 -9.36
N VAL A 269 1.49 12.83 -10.37
CA VAL A 269 2.51 11.78 -10.21
C VAL A 269 3.85 12.33 -10.64
N SER A 270 4.85 12.17 -9.79
CA SER A 270 6.25 12.57 -10.07
C SER A 270 7.13 11.31 -10.19
N PRO A 271 7.13 10.62 -11.35
CA PRO A 271 7.69 9.28 -11.47
C PRO A 271 9.22 9.23 -11.56
N LEU A 272 9.88 10.35 -11.89
CA LEU A 272 11.32 10.37 -12.07
C LEU A 272 12.04 10.75 -10.77
N GLN A 273 13.08 9.97 -10.43
CA GLN A 273 14.11 10.36 -9.46
C GLN A 273 14.91 11.58 -9.96
N PHE A 274 15.03 11.73 -11.30
CA PHE A 274 15.71 12.82 -11.99
C PHE A 274 14.80 13.39 -13.09
N GLY A 275 14.13 14.52 -12.84
CA GLY A 275 13.38 15.22 -13.89
C GLY A 275 12.22 16.08 -13.39
N LYS A 276 11.87 17.11 -14.17
CA LYS A 276 10.70 17.98 -13.90
C LYS A 276 9.38 17.43 -14.48
N GLN A 277 9.43 16.26 -15.13
CA GLN A 277 8.25 15.65 -15.73
C GLN A 277 7.26 15.21 -14.66
N LYS A 278 6.03 15.72 -14.78
CA LYS A 278 4.90 15.38 -13.92
C LYS A 278 3.81 14.82 -14.83
N ALA A 279 3.34 13.63 -14.51
CA ALA A 279 2.11 13.11 -15.10
C ALA A 279 0.95 13.62 -14.26
N GLU A 280 -0.10 14.08 -14.92
CA GLU A 280 -1.24 14.71 -14.26
C GLU A 280 -2.51 14.02 -14.74
N VAL A 281 -3.44 13.72 -13.83
CA VAL A 281 -4.77 13.21 -14.16
C VAL A 281 -5.79 14.15 -13.55
N TYR A 282 -6.68 14.65 -14.39
CA TYR A 282 -7.77 15.51 -14.00
C TYR A 282 -9.09 14.78 -14.18
N SER A 283 -10.04 15.03 -13.29
CA SER A 283 -11.41 14.55 -13.37
C SER A 283 -12.36 15.66 -12.96
N TYR A 284 -13.42 15.82 -13.73
CA TYR A 284 -14.46 16.79 -13.50
C TYR A 284 -15.81 16.11 -13.66
N VAL A 285 -16.65 16.17 -12.63
CA VAL A 285 -18.02 15.66 -12.65
C VAL A 285 -18.96 16.81 -12.34
N LYS A 286 -19.94 17.04 -13.21
CA LYS A 286 -21.01 18.01 -13.04
C LYS A 286 -22.34 17.29 -13.07
N VAL A 287 -23.16 17.55 -12.06
CA VAL A 287 -24.53 17.06 -11.96
C VAL A 287 -25.43 18.28 -11.83
N SER A 288 -26.36 18.51 -12.74
CA SER A 288 -27.22 19.70 -12.77
C SER A 288 -28.69 19.31 -12.85
N LEU A 289 -29.52 19.93 -12.02
CA LEU A 289 -30.93 19.63 -11.95
C LEU A 289 -31.66 20.18 -13.18
N SER A 290 -32.29 19.29 -13.93
CA SER A 290 -33.05 19.61 -15.13
C SER A 290 -34.51 19.91 -14.81
N SER A 291 -35.12 19.11 -13.92
CA SER A 291 -36.50 19.28 -13.46
C SER A 291 -36.79 18.53 -12.17
N VAL A 292 -37.77 19.01 -11.40
CA VAL A 292 -38.41 18.30 -10.29
C VAL A 292 -39.88 18.07 -10.64
N GLN A 293 -40.35 16.84 -10.46
CA GLN A 293 -41.72 16.44 -10.78
C GLN A 293 -42.34 15.71 -9.57
N GLU A 294 -43.66 15.71 -9.48
CA GLU A 294 -44.35 14.77 -8.59
C GLU A 294 -44.20 13.36 -9.16
N THR A 295 -44.04 12.38 -8.27
CA THR A 295 -43.96 10.99 -8.70
C THR A 295 -45.22 10.57 -9.43
N SER A 296 -45.07 10.16 -10.69
CA SER A 296 -46.14 9.49 -11.42
C SER A 296 -46.38 8.12 -10.79
N GLY A 297 -47.63 7.67 -10.71
CA GLY A 297 -48.02 6.35 -10.16
C GLY A 297 -47.47 5.13 -10.93
N THR A 298 -46.51 5.33 -11.84
CA THR A 298 -45.79 4.25 -12.53
C THR A 298 -44.78 3.62 -11.60
N VAL A 299 -45.00 2.37 -11.20
CA VAL A 299 -44.04 1.62 -10.37
C VAL A 299 -42.85 1.25 -11.25
N TRP A 300 -41.63 1.62 -10.83
CA TRP A 300 -40.43 1.09 -11.48
C TRP A 300 -40.20 -0.33 -10.96
N ASP A 301 -40.00 -1.27 -11.88
CA ASP A 301 -39.71 -2.65 -11.50
C ASP A 301 -38.39 -2.71 -10.71
N LYS A 302 -38.46 -3.35 -9.55
CA LYS A 302 -37.28 -3.68 -8.77
C LYS A 302 -36.55 -4.85 -9.45
N PRO A 303 -35.21 -4.88 -9.44
CA PRO A 303 -34.47 -6.03 -9.94
C PRO A 303 -34.86 -7.29 -9.15
N ALA A 304 -35.13 -8.39 -9.86
CA ALA A 304 -35.60 -9.65 -9.27
C ALA A 304 -34.61 -10.22 -8.25
N GLU A 305 -33.32 -10.03 -8.49
CA GLU A 305 -32.24 -10.35 -7.56
C GLU A 305 -31.28 -9.17 -7.47
N SER A 306 -30.95 -8.76 -6.24
CA SER A 306 -30.04 -7.64 -5.96
C SER A 306 -28.97 -8.03 -4.95
N ARG A 307 -27.81 -7.37 -5.04
CA ARG A 307 -26.77 -7.41 -4.01
C ARG A 307 -26.69 -6.07 -3.32
N LYS A 308 -26.52 -6.13 -2.00
CA LYS A 308 -26.28 -4.97 -1.15
C LYS A 308 -24.82 -4.54 -1.25
N ILE A 309 -24.59 -3.24 -1.30
CA ILE A 309 -23.28 -2.60 -1.23
C ILE A 309 -23.29 -1.65 -0.05
N ASP A 310 -22.41 -1.92 0.94
CA ASP A 310 -22.39 -1.22 2.23
C ASP A 310 -21.47 0.00 2.26
N SER A 311 -20.84 0.37 1.14
CA SER A 311 -19.88 1.48 1.10
C SER A 311 -19.79 2.13 -0.27
N LEU A 312 -19.55 3.44 -0.28
CA LEU A 312 -19.23 4.20 -1.49
C LEU A 312 -17.79 4.02 -1.97
N LEU A 313 -16.90 3.42 -1.16
CA LEU A 313 -15.49 3.20 -1.53
C LEU A 313 -15.38 2.42 -2.85
N PHE A 314 -14.49 2.84 -3.74
CA PHE A 314 -14.26 2.15 -5.01
C PHE A 314 -13.93 0.67 -4.80
N SER A 315 -14.69 -0.21 -5.46
CA SER A 315 -14.47 -1.65 -5.45
C SER A 315 -13.37 -2.01 -6.42
N ILE A 316 -12.27 -2.56 -5.90
CA ILE A 316 -11.13 -2.99 -6.72
C ILE A 316 -11.35 -4.47 -7.10
N SER A 317 -11.27 -4.78 -8.40
CA SER A 317 -11.17 -6.16 -8.88
C SER A 317 -9.88 -6.36 -9.68
N GLU A 318 -9.32 -7.58 -9.63
CA GLU A 318 -8.10 -7.94 -10.34
C GLU A 318 -8.22 -7.67 -11.86
N SER A 319 -9.41 -7.94 -12.42
CA SER A 319 -9.74 -7.67 -13.83
C SER A 319 -9.66 -6.21 -14.26
N MET A 320 -9.66 -5.24 -13.33
CA MET A 320 -9.47 -3.82 -13.65
C MET A 320 -8.00 -3.42 -13.77
N LEU A 321 -7.10 -4.21 -13.18
CA LEU A 321 -5.67 -3.91 -13.07
C LEU A 321 -4.83 -4.75 -14.04
N ILE A 322 -5.45 -5.78 -14.61
CA ILE A 322 -4.91 -6.60 -15.68
C ILE A 322 -5.29 -5.97 -17.03
N PRO A 323 -4.32 -5.70 -17.93
CA PRO A 323 -4.62 -5.34 -19.31
C PRO A 323 -5.54 -6.39 -19.95
N LYS A 324 -6.59 -5.96 -20.68
CA LYS A 324 -7.49 -6.91 -21.35
C LYS A 324 -6.72 -7.84 -22.26
N VAL A 325 -6.84 -9.14 -22.00
CA VAL A 325 -6.32 -10.23 -22.84
C VAL A 325 -7.04 -10.19 -24.18
N THR A 326 -6.29 -10.13 -25.28
CA THR A 326 -6.81 -10.43 -26.62
C THR A 326 -6.66 -11.92 -26.90
N ASN A 327 -7.49 -12.48 -27.79
CA ASN A 327 -7.40 -13.89 -28.19
C ASN A 327 -6.00 -14.30 -28.68
N ASP A 328 -5.17 -13.35 -29.10
CA ASP A 328 -3.81 -13.56 -29.60
C ASP A 328 -2.72 -13.49 -28.51
N SER A 329 -3.08 -13.32 -27.23
CA SER A 329 -2.10 -13.04 -26.16
C SER A 329 -1.07 -14.17 -25.97
N ILE A 330 -1.51 -15.44 -26.06
CA ILE A 330 -0.61 -16.60 -25.99
C ILE A 330 0.35 -16.60 -27.19
N ALA A 331 -0.16 -16.39 -28.41
CA ALA A 331 0.65 -16.34 -29.61
C ALA A 331 1.67 -15.19 -29.57
N ASN A 332 1.27 -14.02 -29.04
CA ASN A 332 2.16 -12.88 -28.86
C ASN A 332 3.25 -13.15 -27.83
N ALA A 333 2.93 -13.82 -26.72
CA ALA A 333 3.93 -14.26 -25.74
C ALA A 333 4.93 -15.25 -26.36
N GLN A 334 4.44 -16.24 -27.12
CA GLN A 334 5.29 -17.19 -27.83
C GLN A 334 6.22 -16.50 -28.85
N LYS A 335 5.70 -15.52 -29.59
CA LYS A 335 6.48 -14.72 -30.52
C LYS A 335 7.59 -13.93 -29.80
N LEU A 336 7.28 -13.25 -28.70
CA LEU A 336 8.28 -12.54 -27.91
C LEU A 336 9.35 -13.49 -27.35
N LEU A 337 8.98 -14.67 -26.88
CA LEU A 337 9.93 -15.69 -26.44
C LEU A 337 10.89 -16.10 -27.57
N GLN A 338 10.37 -16.30 -28.79
CA GLN A 338 11.18 -16.62 -29.97
C GLN A 338 12.11 -15.46 -30.37
N GLU A 339 11.69 -14.22 -30.20
CA GLU A 339 12.52 -13.03 -30.48
C GLU A 339 13.60 -12.78 -29.42
N LEU A 340 13.32 -13.08 -28.14
CA LEU A 340 14.26 -12.88 -27.03
C LEU A 340 15.32 -13.98 -26.96
N THR A 341 14.96 -15.21 -27.33
CA THR A 341 15.83 -16.39 -27.18
C THR A 341 17.20 -16.26 -27.88
N PRO A 342 17.29 -15.82 -29.16
CA PRO A 342 18.58 -15.65 -29.84
C PRO A 342 19.48 -14.61 -29.16
N LEU A 343 18.89 -13.60 -28.50
CA LEU A 343 19.65 -12.52 -27.86
C LEU A 343 20.48 -13.02 -26.66
N LEU A 344 20.09 -14.12 -26.04
CA LEU A 344 20.85 -14.74 -24.94
C LEU A 344 22.06 -15.55 -25.40
N GLN A 345 22.18 -15.87 -26.69
CA GLN A 345 23.31 -16.66 -27.20
C GLN A 345 24.62 -15.84 -27.22
N THR A 346 24.53 -14.52 -27.29
CA THR A 346 25.69 -13.60 -27.27
C THR A 346 25.48 -12.47 -26.25
N PRO A 347 25.48 -12.76 -24.93
CA PRO A 347 25.15 -11.77 -23.90
C PRO A 347 25.99 -10.48 -23.97
N ASN A 348 27.26 -10.60 -24.38
CA ASN A 348 28.17 -9.47 -24.51
C ASN A 348 27.82 -8.49 -25.64
N GLN A 349 27.02 -8.92 -26.62
CA GLN A 349 26.61 -8.12 -27.79
C GLN A 349 25.10 -7.80 -27.77
N MET A 350 24.39 -8.23 -26.73
CA MET A 350 22.95 -8.04 -26.60
C MET A 350 22.60 -6.54 -26.55
N PRO A 351 21.64 -6.06 -27.36
CA PRO A 351 21.08 -4.73 -27.21
C PRO A 351 20.25 -4.66 -25.92
N LYS A 352 20.88 -4.29 -24.80
CA LYS A 352 20.29 -4.33 -23.46
C LYS A 352 18.92 -3.64 -23.37
N ALA A 353 18.79 -2.46 -23.98
CA ALA A 353 17.53 -1.71 -23.96
C ALA A 353 16.39 -2.41 -24.71
N ASP A 354 16.68 -3.04 -25.86
CA ASP A 354 15.68 -3.78 -26.63
C ASP A 354 15.25 -5.05 -25.89
N PHE A 355 16.21 -5.81 -25.34
CA PHE A 355 15.92 -6.99 -24.55
C PHE A 355 15.03 -6.66 -23.35
N LEU A 356 15.39 -5.63 -22.56
CA LEU A 356 14.61 -5.22 -21.39
C LEU A 356 13.20 -4.75 -21.77
N SER A 357 13.05 -4.01 -22.88
CA SER A 357 11.75 -3.57 -23.37
C SER A 357 10.86 -4.75 -23.77
N LYS A 358 11.39 -5.68 -24.57
CA LYS A 358 10.69 -6.90 -25.00
C LYS A 358 10.36 -7.82 -23.82
N PHE A 359 11.28 -7.98 -22.87
CA PHE A 359 11.06 -8.76 -21.66
C PHE A 359 9.97 -8.12 -20.78
N GLY A 360 9.98 -6.80 -20.60
CA GLY A 360 8.92 -6.09 -19.89
C GLY A 360 7.54 -6.25 -20.55
N ASN A 361 7.49 -6.26 -21.89
CA ASN A 361 6.26 -6.55 -22.62
C ASN A 361 5.80 -8.01 -22.42
N LEU A 362 6.72 -8.98 -22.39
CA LEU A 362 6.41 -10.38 -22.10
C LEU A 362 5.83 -10.53 -20.69
N VAL A 363 6.47 -9.93 -19.67
CA VAL A 363 5.97 -9.90 -18.28
C VAL A 363 4.56 -9.32 -18.23
N ARG A 364 4.29 -8.24 -18.97
CA ARG A 364 2.96 -7.62 -19.03
C ARG A 364 1.89 -8.54 -19.64
N ILE A 365 2.24 -9.27 -20.72
CA ILE A 365 1.32 -10.23 -21.35
C ILE A 365 1.05 -11.40 -20.40
N ILE A 366 2.11 -12.00 -19.82
CA ILE A 366 1.98 -13.12 -18.86
C ILE A 366 1.15 -12.69 -17.64
N GLY A 367 1.41 -11.49 -17.11
CA GLY A 367 0.64 -10.92 -16.02
C GLY A 367 -0.81 -10.57 -16.38
N ALA A 368 -1.24 -10.77 -17.63
CA ALA A 368 -2.63 -10.67 -18.02
C ALA A 368 -3.34 -12.02 -18.19
N LEU A 369 -2.60 -13.12 -18.32
CA LEU A 369 -3.17 -14.45 -18.53
C LEU A 369 -3.85 -14.97 -17.26
N ASP A 370 -4.99 -15.64 -17.44
CA ASP A 370 -5.60 -16.44 -16.38
C ASP A 370 -4.83 -17.76 -16.16
N SER A 371 -5.25 -18.55 -15.17
CA SER A 371 -4.59 -19.82 -14.84
C SER A 371 -4.60 -20.83 -15.99
N GLU A 372 -5.70 -20.95 -16.73
CA GLU A 372 -5.80 -21.93 -17.84
C GLU A 372 -4.88 -21.54 -19.00
N GLN A 373 -4.92 -20.27 -19.39
CA GLN A 373 -4.05 -19.71 -20.43
C GLN A 373 -2.58 -19.80 -20.06
N LEU A 374 -2.24 -19.55 -18.79
CA LEU A 374 -0.87 -19.64 -18.31
C LEU A 374 -0.35 -21.08 -18.30
N THR A 375 -1.19 -22.04 -17.89
CA THR A 375 -0.86 -23.47 -17.98
C THR A 375 -0.67 -23.91 -19.44
N LEU A 376 -1.52 -23.45 -20.37
CA LEU A 376 -1.37 -23.72 -21.81
C LEU A 376 -0.05 -23.15 -22.36
N LEU A 377 0.29 -21.91 -22.02
CA LEU A 377 1.55 -21.29 -22.42
C LEU A 377 2.74 -22.06 -21.82
N THR A 378 2.66 -22.44 -20.55
CA THR A 378 3.68 -23.28 -19.87
C THR A 378 3.94 -24.57 -20.63
N ALA A 379 2.88 -25.30 -21.00
CA ALA A 379 2.98 -26.55 -21.73
C ALA A 379 3.67 -26.38 -23.08
N SER A 380 3.44 -25.25 -23.76
CA SER A 380 4.08 -24.96 -25.05
C SER A 380 5.60 -24.72 -24.98
N VAL A 381 6.11 -24.35 -23.80
CA VAL A 381 7.55 -24.09 -23.57
C VAL A 381 8.24 -25.26 -22.86
N ASP A 382 7.48 -26.25 -22.37
CA ASP A 382 7.99 -27.30 -21.48
C ASP A 382 9.09 -28.17 -22.12
N ILE A 383 8.92 -28.51 -23.40
CA ILE A 383 9.90 -29.28 -24.18
C ILE A 383 11.26 -28.56 -24.23
N ALA A 384 11.27 -27.24 -24.09
CA ALA A 384 12.47 -26.42 -24.13
C ALA A 384 13.33 -26.57 -22.86
N LYS A 385 12.73 -26.93 -21.72
CA LYS A 385 13.42 -27.14 -20.44
C LYS A 385 14.42 -28.30 -20.50
N SER A 386 14.02 -29.43 -21.07
CA SER A 386 14.85 -30.64 -21.17
C SER A 386 15.74 -30.67 -22.42
N SER A 387 15.78 -29.59 -23.19
CA SER A 387 16.55 -29.51 -24.43
C SER A 387 18.03 -29.28 -24.13
N THR A 388 18.92 -29.94 -24.90
CA THR A 388 20.37 -29.68 -24.90
C THR A 388 20.76 -28.47 -25.76
N ASN A 389 19.85 -27.98 -26.60
CA ASN A 389 20.04 -26.76 -27.38
C ASN A 389 19.94 -25.53 -26.47
N VAL A 390 21.04 -24.78 -26.35
CA VAL A 390 21.17 -23.56 -25.52
C VAL A 390 20.08 -22.53 -25.78
N ALA A 391 19.64 -22.37 -27.04
CA ALA A 391 18.53 -21.48 -27.39
C ALA A 391 17.23 -21.95 -26.71
N LYS A 392 16.90 -23.23 -26.83
CA LYS A 392 15.67 -23.78 -26.24
C LYS A 392 15.71 -23.72 -24.70
N THR A 393 16.86 -24.01 -24.08
CA THR A 393 17.01 -23.85 -22.62
C THR A 393 16.85 -22.38 -22.21
N GLY A 394 17.41 -21.45 -22.99
CA GLY A 394 17.25 -20.01 -22.77
C GLY A 394 15.78 -19.55 -22.84
N MET A 395 14.98 -20.14 -23.73
CA MET A 395 13.55 -19.86 -23.82
C MET A 395 12.80 -20.21 -22.52
N TRP A 396 13.12 -21.36 -21.91
CA TRP A 396 12.56 -21.74 -20.60
C TRP A 396 12.96 -20.75 -19.51
N ILE A 397 14.24 -20.34 -19.46
CA ILE A 397 14.73 -19.37 -18.46
C ILE A 397 14.00 -18.03 -18.59
N ILE A 398 13.91 -17.48 -19.81
CA ILE A 398 13.18 -16.22 -20.06
C ILE A 398 11.72 -16.35 -19.62
N TYR A 399 11.06 -17.44 -20.00
CA TYR A 399 9.66 -17.65 -19.67
C TYR A 399 9.44 -17.75 -18.16
N ARG A 400 10.21 -18.62 -17.49
CA ARG A 400 10.18 -18.85 -16.04
C ARG A 400 10.39 -17.55 -15.26
N ASP A 401 11.39 -16.76 -15.65
CA ASP A 401 11.69 -15.49 -14.99
C ASP A 401 10.61 -14.44 -15.26
N ALA A 402 9.99 -14.46 -16.45
CA ALA A 402 8.86 -13.59 -16.75
C ALA A 402 7.59 -13.96 -15.96
N VAL A 403 7.35 -15.25 -15.71
CA VAL A 403 6.28 -15.72 -14.80
C VAL A 403 6.57 -15.27 -13.36
N ALA A 404 7.81 -15.41 -12.89
CA ALA A 404 8.20 -14.92 -11.56
C ALA A 404 8.01 -13.40 -11.41
N GLN A 405 8.34 -12.62 -12.45
CA GLN A 405 8.18 -11.16 -12.42
C GLN A 405 6.75 -10.67 -12.72
N ALA A 406 5.86 -11.54 -13.21
CA ALA A 406 4.47 -11.16 -13.50
C ALA A 406 3.73 -10.69 -12.25
N GLY A 407 4.01 -11.29 -11.08
CA GLY A 407 3.50 -10.84 -9.79
C GLY A 407 1.99 -11.06 -9.59
N THR A 408 1.33 -11.88 -10.41
CA THR A 408 -0.10 -12.20 -10.29
C THR A 408 -0.34 -13.44 -9.44
N ILE A 409 -1.57 -13.60 -8.93
CA ILE A 409 -1.97 -14.79 -8.17
C ILE A 409 -1.92 -16.04 -9.07
N ALA A 410 -2.32 -15.91 -10.34
CA ALA A 410 -2.23 -16.99 -11.32
C ALA A 410 -0.77 -17.46 -11.53
N ALA A 411 0.17 -16.51 -11.68
CA ALA A 411 1.59 -16.84 -11.81
C ALA A 411 2.16 -17.50 -10.55
N PHE A 412 1.79 -17.02 -9.36
CA PHE A 412 2.17 -17.65 -8.10
C PHE A 412 1.65 -19.10 -7.99
N ARG A 413 0.39 -19.34 -8.35
CA ARG A 413 -0.23 -20.69 -8.33
C ARG A 413 0.40 -21.64 -9.35
N GLU A 414 0.78 -21.13 -10.52
CA GLU A 414 1.50 -21.90 -11.53
C GLU A 414 2.89 -22.29 -11.01
N ILE A 415 3.65 -21.35 -10.43
CA ILE A 415 4.96 -21.64 -9.78
C ILE A 415 4.80 -22.65 -8.64
N ARG A 416 3.78 -22.48 -7.78
CA ARG A 416 3.46 -23.44 -6.73
C ARG A 416 3.24 -24.84 -7.31
N THR A 417 2.51 -24.94 -8.41
CA THR A 417 2.32 -26.20 -9.14
C THR A 417 3.64 -26.75 -9.65
N TRP A 418 4.52 -25.93 -10.23
CA TRP A 418 5.84 -26.38 -10.70
C TRP A 418 6.70 -26.96 -9.56
N ILE A 419 6.64 -26.36 -8.38
CA ILE A 419 7.38 -26.82 -7.19
C ILE A 419 6.80 -28.14 -6.68
N LEU A 420 5.48 -28.21 -6.47
CA LEU A 420 4.82 -29.40 -5.92
C LEU A 420 4.90 -30.61 -6.86
N THR A 421 4.89 -30.37 -8.17
CA THR A 421 5.07 -31.41 -9.20
C THR A 421 6.54 -31.71 -9.50
N LYS A 422 7.48 -31.07 -8.79
CA LYS A 422 8.93 -31.23 -8.99
C LYS A 422 9.43 -30.85 -10.39
N LYS A 423 8.65 -30.07 -11.14
CA LYS A 423 9.04 -29.48 -12.43
C LYS A 423 10.18 -28.47 -12.27
N ILE A 424 10.23 -27.76 -11.15
CA ILE A 424 11.40 -27.01 -10.69
C ILE A 424 11.77 -27.46 -9.29
N GLN A 425 13.06 -27.54 -8.98
CA GLN A 425 13.58 -28.02 -7.69
C GLN A 425 14.88 -27.31 -7.32
N GLY A 426 15.28 -27.40 -6.05
CA GLY A 426 16.57 -26.89 -5.57
C GLY A 426 16.77 -25.40 -5.83
N GLU A 427 17.91 -25.04 -6.41
CA GLU A 427 18.30 -23.64 -6.69
C GLU A 427 17.33 -22.94 -7.66
N GLU A 428 16.92 -23.61 -8.75
CA GLU A 428 15.95 -23.04 -9.70
C GLU A 428 14.63 -22.69 -9.01
N ALA A 429 14.11 -23.60 -8.16
CA ALA A 429 12.89 -23.33 -7.41
C ALA A 429 13.08 -22.17 -6.41
N ALA A 430 14.26 -22.10 -5.77
CA ALA A 430 14.61 -21.07 -4.81
C ALA A 430 14.67 -19.67 -5.45
N GLU A 431 15.24 -19.54 -6.64
CA GLU A 431 15.25 -18.30 -7.42
C GLU A 431 13.83 -17.85 -7.79
N VAL A 432 13.03 -18.77 -8.33
CA VAL A 432 11.69 -18.48 -8.84
C VAL A 432 10.72 -18.08 -7.72
N ILE A 433 10.71 -18.82 -6.60
CA ILE A 433 9.85 -18.50 -5.44
C ILE A 433 10.25 -17.15 -4.82
N SER A 434 11.55 -16.82 -4.81
CA SER A 434 12.04 -15.53 -4.32
C SER A 434 11.64 -14.39 -5.25
N GLY A 435 11.75 -14.61 -6.56
CA GLY A 435 11.34 -13.66 -7.59
C GLY A 435 9.86 -13.32 -7.51
N ILE A 436 8.99 -14.33 -7.47
CA ILE A 436 7.54 -14.10 -7.32
C ILE A 436 7.23 -13.47 -5.96
N GLY A 437 7.90 -13.86 -4.88
CA GLY A 437 7.66 -13.24 -3.57
C GLY A 437 8.03 -11.76 -3.49
N ALA A 438 8.97 -11.29 -4.31
CA ALA A 438 9.29 -9.88 -4.45
C ALA A 438 8.34 -9.13 -5.41
N ALA A 439 7.76 -9.82 -6.39
CA ALA A 439 6.90 -9.22 -7.41
C ALA A 439 5.38 -9.31 -7.12
N LEU A 440 4.98 -10.23 -6.23
CA LEU A 440 3.57 -10.54 -5.95
C LEU A 440 2.85 -9.30 -5.43
N ARG A 441 1.73 -8.97 -6.07
CA ARG A 441 1.10 -7.65 -5.92
C ARG A 441 0.08 -7.55 -4.79
N TYR A 442 -0.60 -8.65 -4.46
CA TYR A 442 -1.82 -8.61 -3.62
C TYR A 442 -1.71 -9.53 -2.39
N PRO A 443 -1.32 -9.00 -1.22
CA PRO A 443 -1.20 -9.76 0.01
C PRO A 443 -2.55 -9.94 0.72
N THR A 444 -3.54 -10.51 0.01
CA THR A 444 -4.82 -10.90 0.62
C THR A 444 -4.61 -12.04 1.61
N LYS A 445 -5.52 -12.19 2.57
CA LYS A 445 -5.49 -13.31 3.53
C LYS A 445 -5.31 -14.67 2.86
N GLU A 446 -6.04 -14.92 1.78
CA GLU A 446 -5.97 -16.18 1.02
C GLU A 446 -4.57 -16.40 0.45
N VAL A 447 -4.01 -15.41 -0.24
CA VAL A 447 -2.70 -15.50 -0.90
C VAL A 447 -1.58 -15.61 0.13
N VAL A 448 -1.64 -14.84 1.21
CA VAL A 448 -0.69 -14.90 2.32
C VAL A 448 -0.69 -16.28 2.99
N THR A 449 -1.88 -16.85 3.20
CA THR A 449 -2.03 -18.21 3.75
C THR A 449 -1.44 -19.24 2.78
N GLU A 450 -1.81 -19.18 1.51
CA GLU A 450 -1.33 -20.10 0.48
C GLU A 450 0.20 -20.07 0.35
N PHE A 451 0.81 -18.89 0.44
CA PHE A 451 2.26 -18.70 0.40
C PHE A 451 2.95 -19.23 1.66
N PHE A 452 2.37 -19.01 2.84
CA PHE A 452 2.91 -19.63 4.05
C PHE A 452 2.88 -21.15 3.96
N ASP A 453 1.75 -21.70 3.53
CA ASP A 453 1.51 -23.15 3.49
C ASP A 453 2.45 -23.88 2.54
N ILE A 454 2.76 -23.29 1.38
CA ILE A 454 3.79 -23.84 0.49
C ILE A 454 5.19 -23.72 1.11
N ALA A 455 5.52 -22.61 1.78
CA ALA A 455 6.84 -22.39 2.38
C ALA A 455 7.15 -23.36 3.54
N VAL A 456 6.12 -23.80 4.27
CA VAL A 456 6.23 -24.79 5.35
C VAL A 456 5.86 -26.21 4.92
N ASN A 457 5.63 -26.44 3.62
CA ASN A 457 5.29 -27.76 3.09
C ASN A 457 6.50 -28.70 3.22
N PRO A 458 6.33 -29.96 3.67
CA PRO A 458 7.44 -30.91 3.79
C PRO A 458 8.27 -31.07 2.52
N LEU A 459 7.62 -31.12 1.34
CA LEU A 459 8.30 -31.25 0.04
C LEU A 459 9.21 -30.06 -0.28
N VAL A 460 8.90 -28.89 0.26
CA VAL A 460 9.67 -27.65 0.10
C VAL A 460 10.77 -27.57 1.15
N MET A 461 10.43 -27.91 2.41
CA MET A 461 11.33 -27.87 3.56
C MET A 461 12.50 -28.88 3.46
N GLU A 462 12.31 -29.99 2.75
CA GLU A 462 13.32 -31.01 2.48
C GLU A 462 14.32 -30.61 1.38
N GLN A 463 13.99 -29.61 0.55
CA GLN A 463 14.85 -29.21 -0.57
C GLN A 463 15.87 -28.16 -0.14
N GLN A 464 17.14 -28.44 -0.38
CA GLN A 464 18.24 -27.48 -0.20
C GLN A 464 17.98 -26.22 -1.05
N TYR A 465 18.31 -25.05 -0.48
CA TYR A 465 18.05 -23.70 -1.01
C TYR A 465 16.58 -23.29 -0.99
N LEU A 466 15.68 -24.12 -1.53
CA LEU A 466 14.26 -23.81 -1.63
C LEU A 466 13.61 -23.62 -0.26
N ASN A 467 13.94 -24.47 0.72
CA ASN A 467 13.42 -24.40 2.09
C ASN A 467 13.58 -23.01 2.71
N ASN A 468 14.77 -22.44 2.62
CA ASN A 468 15.11 -21.14 3.20
C ASN A 468 14.49 -20.01 2.38
N SER A 469 14.64 -20.06 1.06
CA SER A 469 14.17 -19.01 0.16
C SER A 469 12.65 -18.86 0.19
N ALA A 470 11.89 -19.95 0.25
CA ALA A 470 10.44 -19.90 0.34
C ALA A 470 9.96 -19.23 1.65
N LEU A 471 10.57 -19.57 2.80
CA LEU A 471 10.24 -18.94 4.08
C LEU A 471 10.62 -17.45 4.11
N LEU A 472 11.79 -17.09 3.60
CA LEU A 472 12.24 -15.69 3.51
C LEU A 472 11.32 -14.86 2.61
N ALA A 473 10.94 -15.40 1.45
CA ALA A 473 10.04 -14.75 0.52
C ALA A 473 8.63 -14.57 1.12
N ALA A 474 8.06 -15.63 1.70
CA ALA A 474 6.73 -15.59 2.30
C ALA A 474 6.64 -14.61 3.47
N THR A 475 7.62 -14.61 4.38
CA THR A 475 7.62 -13.68 5.53
C THR A 475 7.87 -12.23 5.13
N LYS A 476 8.67 -11.98 4.10
CA LYS A 476 8.84 -10.62 3.55
C LYS A 476 7.56 -10.12 2.87
N PHE A 477 6.84 -11.00 2.16
CA PHE A 477 5.57 -10.69 1.53
C PHE A 477 4.46 -10.42 2.57
N MET A 478 4.40 -11.20 3.64
CA MET A 478 3.43 -11.03 4.75
C MET A 478 3.49 -9.65 5.39
N ARG A 479 4.67 -9.05 5.49
CA ARG A 479 4.85 -7.70 6.04
C ARG A 479 4.10 -6.62 5.24
N LEU A 480 3.77 -6.88 3.97
CA LEU A 480 2.97 -5.99 3.14
C LEU A 480 1.45 -6.16 3.37
N SER A 481 1.05 -7.16 4.16
CA SER A 481 -0.36 -7.46 4.46
C SER A 481 -0.85 -6.70 5.70
N GLU A 482 -2.14 -6.38 5.74
CA GLU A 482 -2.83 -5.87 6.93
C GLU A 482 -3.31 -6.99 7.87
N GLU A 483 -3.06 -8.27 7.54
CA GLU A 483 -3.53 -9.46 8.26
C GLU A 483 -2.77 -9.76 9.56
N ASN A 484 -2.76 -8.80 10.49
CA ASN A 484 -2.07 -8.92 11.79
C ASN A 484 -2.53 -10.15 12.58
N VAL A 485 -3.82 -10.48 12.55
CA VAL A 485 -4.38 -11.63 13.29
C VAL A 485 -3.79 -12.95 12.81
N PHE A 486 -3.69 -13.17 11.48
CA PHE A 486 -3.12 -14.41 10.95
C PHE A 486 -1.62 -14.52 11.30
N ILE A 487 -0.88 -13.41 11.22
CA ILE A 487 0.54 -13.37 11.56
C ILE A 487 0.75 -13.73 13.03
N VAL A 488 -0.02 -13.13 13.94
CA VAL A 488 0.09 -13.33 15.39
C VAL A 488 -0.40 -14.70 15.83
N ASP A 489 -1.55 -15.16 15.35
CA ASP A 489 -2.18 -16.38 15.87
C ASP A 489 -1.63 -17.65 15.22
N THR A 490 -1.08 -17.56 14.00
CA THR A 490 -0.66 -18.74 13.22
C THR A 490 0.82 -18.74 12.88
N VAL A 491 1.32 -17.67 12.24
CA VAL A 491 2.68 -17.64 11.67
C VAL A 491 3.74 -17.59 12.77
N ILE A 492 3.66 -16.61 13.67
CA ILE A 492 4.64 -16.43 14.76
C ILE A 492 4.73 -17.68 15.67
N PRO A 493 3.62 -18.27 16.16
CA PRO A 493 3.67 -19.47 16.99
C PRO A 493 4.30 -20.67 16.28
N ARG A 494 4.01 -20.87 14.99
CA ARG A 494 4.58 -21.98 14.22
C ARG A 494 6.08 -21.80 13.99
N LEU A 495 6.53 -20.60 13.63
CA LEU A 495 7.95 -20.28 13.47
C LEU A 495 8.71 -20.33 14.80
N SER A 496 8.09 -19.89 15.90
CA SER A 496 8.64 -20.01 17.26
C SER A 496 8.87 -21.47 17.64
N LYS A 497 7.89 -22.36 17.36
CA LYS A 497 8.04 -23.80 17.56
C LYS A 497 9.20 -24.38 16.74
N HIS A 498 9.32 -24.00 15.46
CA HIS A 498 10.41 -24.49 14.62
C HIS A 498 11.79 -23.96 15.05
N LEU A 499 11.88 -22.71 15.52
CA LEU A 499 13.11 -22.16 16.11
C LEU A 499 13.54 -22.99 17.33
N LYS A 500 12.59 -23.24 18.25
CA LYS A 500 12.85 -24.05 19.43
C LYS A 500 13.36 -25.45 19.05
N GLN A 501 12.70 -26.12 18.10
CA GLN A 501 13.11 -27.43 17.60
C GLN A 501 14.50 -27.40 16.94
N ALA A 502 14.81 -26.37 16.15
CA ALA A 502 16.14 -26.23 15.54
C ALA A 502 17.24 -26.09 16.59
N ILE A 503 16.98 -25.34 17.67
CA ILE A 503 17.90 -25.18 18.79
C ILE A 503 18.04 -26.50 19.56
N GLU A 504 16.94 -27.19 19.86
CA GLU A 504 16.95 -28.50 20.55
C GLU A 504 17.70 -29.58 19.75
N ASN A 505 17.66 -29.50 18.42
CA ASN A 505 18.37 -30.39 17.51
C ASN A 505 19.81 -29.94 17.19
N GLU A 506 20.30 -28.87 17.83
CA GLU A 506 21.62 -28.27 17.58
C GLU A 506 21.85 -27.84 16.10
N ASP A 507 20.76 -27.62 15.35
CA ASP A 507 20.80 -27.17 13.96
C ASP A 507 20.91 -25.64 13.90
N SER A 508 22.14 -25.14 14.08
CA SER A 508 22.44 -23.71 14.08
C SER A 508 22.04 -23.01 12.77
N ASN A 509 22.14 -23.70 11.63
CA ASN A 509 21.77 -23.13 10.33
C ASN A 509 20.26 -22.89 10.25
N LYS A 510 19.43 -23.86 10.65
CA LYS A 510 17.97 -23.64 10.70
C LYS A 510 17.58 -22.63 11.77
N ALA A 511 18.24 -22.63 12.92
CA ALA A 511 17.98 -21.64 13.96
C ALA A 511 18.18 -20.21 13.45
N GLN A 512 19.27 -19.96 12.70
CA GLN A 512 19.53 -18.67 12.05
C GLN A 512 18.44 -18.29 11.05
N VAL A 513 17.99 -19.23 10.21
CA VAL A 513 16.90 -18.99 9.27
C VAL A 513 15.62 -18.59 10.01
N TYR A 514 15.24 -19.33 11.06
CA TYR A 514 14.04 -19.02 11.84
C TYR A 514 14.12 -17.68 12.56
N ILE A 515 15.29 -17.32 13.10
CA ILE A 515 15.53 -15.98 13.66
C ILE A 515 15.33 -14.90 12.59
N ARG A 516 15.89 -15.09 11.38
CA ARG A 516 15.80 -14.11 10.30
C ARG A 516 14.36 -13.93 9.80
N VAL A 517 13.61 -15.01 9.58
CA VAL A 517 12.23 -14.94 9.09
C VAL A 517 11.27 -14.40 10.16
N LEU A 518 11.52 -14.66 11.44
CA LEU A 518 10.80 -13.99 12.54
C LEU A 518 11.06 -12.48 12.52
N GLY A 519 12.33 -12.05 12.37
CA GLY A 519 12.67 -10.63 12.23
C GLY A 519 12.07 -9.95 10.99
N ASN A 520 11.92 -10.67 9.88
CA ASN A 520 11.31 -10.14 8.65
C ASN A 520 9.84 -9.74 8.83
N LEU A 521 9.11 -10.38 9.75
CA LEU A 521 7.70 -10.07 10.01
C LEU A 521 7.51 -8.65 10.59
N ALA A 522 8.55 -8.09 11.22
CA ALA A 522 8.53 -6.75 11.81
C ALA A 522 7.32 -6.50 12.75
N HIS A 523 6.94 -7.51 13.55
CA HIS A 523 5.83 -7.45 14.48
C HIS A 523 6.31 -7.46 15.95
N PRO A 524 5.74 -6.67 16.89
CA PRO A 524 6.17 -6.61 18.28
C PRO A 524 6.17 -7.96 19.01
N ASP A 525 5.25 -8.87 18.72
CA ASP A 525 5.18 -10.21 19.35
C ASP A 525 6.41 -11.08 19.11
N VAL A 526 7.23 -10.76 18.10
CA VAL A 526 8.53 -11.41 17.89
C VAL A 526 9.47 -11.15 19.09
N LEU A 527 9.33 -10.01 19.76
CA LEU A 527 10.09 -9.71 20.98
C LEU A 527 9.79 -10.73 22.08
N MET A 528 8.53 -11.17 22.21
CA MET A 528 8.13 -12.19 23.18
C MET A 528 8.70 -13.57 22.84
N VAL A 529 8.86 -13.88 21.55
CA VAL A 529 9.52 -15.10 21.08
C VAL A 529 11.01 -15.10 21.44
N PHE A 530 11.71 -13.97 21.25
CA PHE A 530 13.14 -13.88 21.54
C PHE A 530 13.47 -13.69 23.03
N ALA A 531 12.56 -13.11 23.82
CA ALA A 531 12.76 -12.82 25.23
C ALA A 531 13.41 -13.97 26.05
N PRO A 532 12.90 -15.21 26.06
CA PRO A 532 13.49 -16.28 26.86
C PRO A 532 14.91 -16.69 26.44
N TYR A 533 15.31 -16.41 25.19
CA TYR A 533 16.69 -16.65 24.72
C TYR A 533 17.60 -15.48 25.06
N LEU A 534 17.07 -14.25 24.97
CA LEU A 534 17.78 -13.02 25.27
C LEU A 534 17.97 -12.80 26.78
N ASP A 535 17.10 -13.30 27.65
CA ASP A 535 17.29 -13.21 29.11
C ASP A 535 18.02 -14.44 29.70
N GLY A 536 18.34 -15.43 28.87
CA GLY A 536 19.10 -16.62 29.26
C GLY A 536 18.27 -17.74 29.91
N ARG A 537 16.92 -17.62 30.00
CA ARG A 537 16.04 -18.72 30.43
C ARG A 537 16.18 -19.95 29.55
N ILE A 538 16.37 -19.75 28.24
CA ILE A 538 16.74 -20.79 27.29
C ILE A 538 18.16 -20.52 26.81
N ARG A 539 19.06 -21.46 27.09
CA ARG A 539 20.47 -21.35 26.72
C ARG A 539 20.65 -21.57 25.22
N VAL A 540 21.32 -20.62 24.59
CA VAL A 540 21.76 -20.65 23.19
C VAL A 540 23.16 -20.07 23.10
N THR A 541 23.84 -20.26 21.98
CA THR A 541 25.16 -19.66 21.77
C THR A 541 25.07 -18.13 21.76
N LYS A 542 26.16 -17.46 22.15
CA LYS A 542 26.30 -16.00 22.02
C LYS A 542 25.94 -15.54 20.60
N TYR A 543 26.40 -16.27 19.59
CA TYR A 543 26.13 -15.98 18.19
C TYR A 543 24.63 -15.96 17.85
N LEU A 544 23.84 -16.94 18.31
CA LEU A 544 22.39 -16.94 18.05
C LEU A 544 21.68 -15.78 18.76
N ARG A 545 22.07 -15.43 20.00
CA ARG A 545 21.55 -14.23 20.70
C ARG A 545 21.88 -12.96 19.91
N THR A 546 23.11 -12.84 19.41
CA THR A 546 23.56 -11.75 18.54
C THR A 546 22.70 -11.66 17.26
N GLN A 547 22.41 -12.79 16.60
CA GLN A 547 21.52 -12.81 15.42
C GLN A 547 20.09 -12.39 15.76
N MET A 548 19.57 -12.76 16.93
CA MET A 548 18.25 -12.29 17.38
C MET A 548 18.21 -10.78 17.50
N VAL A 549 19.19 -10.15 18.17
CA VAL A 549 19.29 -8.69 18.26
C VAL A 549 19.44 -8.05 16.88
N ALA A 550 20.30 -8.60 16.01
CA ALA A 550 20.49 -8.09 14.65
C ALA A 550 19.20 -8.14 13.81
N SER A 551 18.39 -9.19 13.97
CA SER A 551 17.12 -9.35 13.24
C SER A 551 16.04 -8.32 13.61
N LEU A 552 16.18 -7.63 14.76
CA LEU A 552 15.25 -6.59 15.20
C LEU A 552 15.35 -5.28 14.39
N LYS A 553 16.36 -5.13 13.51
CA LYS A 553 16.52 -3.94 12.64
C LYS A 553 15.23 -3.61 11.88
N THR A 554 14.56 -4.62 11.32
CA THR A 554 13.36 -4.41 10.51
C THR A 554 12.24 -3.75 11.33
N LEU A 555 12.02 -4.20 12.57
CA LEU A 555 11.06 -3.61 13.49
C LEU A 555 11.54 -2.24 14.02
N ALA A 556 12.86 -2.08 14.23
CA ALA A 556 13.46 -0.81 14.64
C ALA A 556 13.24 0.30 13.59
N ASN A 557 13.37 -0.01 12.30
CA ASN A 557 13.11 0.94 11.20
C ASN A 557 11.66 1.47 11.18
N LEU A 558 10.71 0.77 11.82
CA LEU A 558 9.33 1.24 12.01
C LEU A 558 9.19 2.24 13.17
N LYS A 559 10.28 2.58 13.86
CA LYS A 559 10.32 3.45 15.04
C LYS A 559 9.39 2.96 16.17
N ASN A 560 9.20 1.63 16.25
CA ASN A 560 8.30 1.00 17.20
C ASN A 560 8.80 1.17 18.64
N GLU A 561 7.91 1.52 19.56
CA GLU A 561 8.30 1.86 20.94
C GLU A 561 8.77 0.64 21.75
N SER A 562 8.17 -0.53 21.50
CA SER A 562 8.49 -1.77 22.21
C SER A 562 9.90 -2.26 21.88
N VAL A 563 10.27 -2.27 20.59
CA VAL A 563 11.64 -2.64 20.20
C VAL A 563 12.66 -1.62 20.70
N ARG A 564 12.32 -0.33 20.68
CA ARG A 564 13.18 0.74 21.21
C ARG A 564 13.50 0.51 22.70
N ALA A 565 12.49 0.16 23.49
CA ALA A 565 12.66 -0.16 24.91
C ALA A 565 13.53 -1.41 25.14
N VAL A 566 13.29 -2.48 24.38
CA VAL A 566 14.07 -3.72 24.47
C VAL A 566 15.54 -3.49 24.09
N LEU A 567 15.81 -2.81 22.98
CA LEU A 567 17.18 -2.49 22.54
C LEU A 567 17.91 -1.63 23.57
N PHE A 568 17.25 -0.60 24.11
CA PHE A 568 17.84 0.24 25.15
C PHE A 568 18.16 -0.55 26.43
N SER A 569 17.29 -1.49 26.82
CA SER A 569 17.53 -2.39 27.97
C SER A 569 18.76 -3.28 27.76
N ILE A 570 18.92 -3.87 26.56
CA ILE A 570 20.10 -4.67 26.21
C ILE A 570 21.36 -3.81 26.25
N LEU A 571 21.33 -2.62 25.64
CA LEU A 571 22.45 -1.69 25.64
C LEU A 571 22.90 -1.32 27.06
N ARG A 572 21.96 -1.03 27.96
CA ARG A 572 22.23 -0.62 29.35
C ARG A 572 22.79 -1.74 30.24
N ASN A 573 22.57 -3.00 29.89
CA ASN A 573 22.98 -4.13 30.72
C ASN A 573 24.47 -4.45 30.51
N THR A 574 25.34 -3.99 31.40
CA THR A 574 26.79 -4.25 31.33
C THR A 574 27.16 -5.71 31.56
N ALA A 575 26.23 -6.56 32.03
CA ALA A 575 26.44 -8.00 32.10
C ALA A 575 26.28 -8.70 30.73
N GLU A 576 25.71 -8.03 29.73
CA GLU A 576 25.63 -8.57 28.37
C GLU A 576 26.98 -8.45 27.64
N PRO A 577 27.30 -9.41 26.75
CA PRO A 577 28.46 -9.30 25.86
C PRO A 577 28.40 -8.01 25.04
N TYR A 578 29.56 -7.39 24.82
CA TYR A 578 29.63 -6.11 24.13
C TYR A 578 29.02 -6.19 22.72
N GLU A 579 29.11 -7.33 22.03
CA GLU A 579 28.59 -7.51 20.67
C GLU A 579 27.08 -7.31 20.60
N MET A 580 26.36 -7.82 21.61
CA MET A 580 24.91 -7.65 21.72
C MET A 580 24.56 -6.19 22.04
N ARG A 581 25.33 -5.55 22.93
CA ARG A 581 25.13 -4.15 23.32
C ARG A 581 25.41 -3.19 22.17
N VAL A 582 26.47 -3.44 21.40
CA VAL A 582 26.80 -2.70 20.18
C VAL A 582 25.68 -2.86 19.16
N LEU A 583 25.25 -4.08 18.82
CA LEU A 583 24.13 -4.28 17.89
C LEU A 583 22.83 -3.63 18.36
N ALA A 584 22.58 -3.64 19.67
CA ALA A 584 21.45 -2.93 20.24
C ALA A 584 21.56 -1.42 20.01
N ALA A 585 22.74 -0.82 20.20
CA ALA A 585 22.99 0.59 19.87
C ALA A 585 22.78 0.89 18.37
N LEU A 586 23.34 0.07 17.48
CA LEU A 586 23.18 0.21 16.02
C LEU A 586 21.69 0.25 15.62
N ASN A 587 20.91 -0.71 16.10
CA ASN A 587 19.48 -0.76 15.81
C ASN A 587 18.69 0.35 16.54
N LEU A 588 19.17 0.83 17.69
CA LEU A 588 18.53 1.90 18.45
C LEU A 588 18.58 3.24 17.70
N PHE A 589 19.70 3.57 17.04
CA PHE A 589 19.78 4.75 16.15
C PHE A 589 18.71 4.71 15.06
N MET A 590 18.44 3.53 14.48
CA MET A 590 17.37 3.35 13.51
C MET A 590 15.96 3.44 14.12
N ALA A 591 15.81 3.09 15.40
CA ALA A 591 14.55 3.18 16.16
C ALA A 591 14.22 4.59 16.68
N PHE A 592 15.12 5.56 16.48
CA PHE A 592 15.04 6.93 16.96
C PHE A 592 14.90 6.97 18.50
N PRO A 593 16.03 6.94 19.25
CA PRO A 593 15.98 7.00 20.70
C PRO A 593 15.33 8.31 21.16
N THR A 594 14.65 8.26 22.31
CA THR A 594 14.10 9.47 22.93
C THR A 594 15.24 10.38 23.41
N ALA A 595 14.94 11.65 23.70
CA ALA A 595 15.93 12.58 24.24
C ALA A 595 16.61 12.05 25.52
N ASP A 596 15.82 11.45 26.43
CA ASP A 596 16.35 10.86 27.65
C ASP A 596 17.25 9.65 27.38
N MET A 597 16.86 8.78 26.45
CA MET A 597 17.71 7.65 26.03
C MET A 597 19.01 8.15 25.41
N MET A 598 18.94 9.17 24.54
CA MET A 598 20.11 9.73 23.88
C MET A 598 21.07 10.40 24.87
N LEU A 599 20.54 11.09 25.90
CA LEU A 599 21.35 11.68 26.96
C LEU A 599 22.11 10.61 27.75
N VAL A 600 21.43 9.51 28.10
CA VAL A 600 22.08 8.38 28.77
C VAL A 600 23.13 7.73 27.86
N MET A 601 22.84 7.55 26.57
CA MET A 601 23.80 7.05 25.59
C MET A 601 25.04 7.96 25.50
N ALA A 602 24.86 9.28 25.52
CA ALA A 602 25.96 10.24 25.53
C ALA A 602 26.81 10.12 26.80
N GLN A 603 26.19 9.96 27.97
CA GLN A 603 26.92 9.71 29.23
C GLN A 603 27.72 8.40 29.18
N MET A 604 27.13 7.33 28.64
CA MET A 604 27.77 6.03 28.46
C MET A 604 29.06 6.09 27.63
N THR A 605 29.19 7.08 26.73
CA THR A 605 30.45 7.27 25.99
C THR A 605 31.65 7.58 26.90
N ASN A 606 31.43 8.02 28.15
CA ASN A 606 32.47 8.33 29.12
C ASN A 606 32.70 7.21 30.14
N ASP A 607 31.65 6.49 30.56
CA ASP A 607 31.70 5.60 31.73
C ASP A 607 31.39 4.12 31.43
N ASP A 608 31.02 3.76 30.19
CA ASP A 608 30.78 2.35 29.86
C ASP A 608 32.07 1.52 29.99
N PRO A 609 32.04 0.33 30.62
CA PRO A 609 33.24 -0.49 30.77
C PRO A 609 33.80 -0.97 29.42
N SER A 610 32.96 -1.14 28.40
CA SER A 610 33.40 -1.63 27.10
C SER A 610 33.78 -0.47 26.17
N THR A 611 35.05 -0.42 25.77
CA THR A 611 35.52 0.53 24.75
C THR A 611 34.80 0.35 23.40
N GLN A 612 34.35 -0.86 23.08
CA GLN A 612 33.54 -1.14 21.88
C GLN A 612 32.18 -0.42 21.94
N VAL A 613 31.53 -0.44 23.11
CA VAL A 613 30.25 0.26 23.33
C VAL A 613 30.45 1.77 23.35
N ARG A 614 31.50 2.28 24.02
CA ARG A 614 31.82 3.72 24.00
C ARG A 614 32.02 4.24 22.58
N ALA A 615 32.77 3.51 21.76
CA ALA A 615 33.09 3.88 20.39
C ALA A 615 31.85 3.99 19.49
N VAL A 616 30.99 2.96 19.46
CA VAL A 616 29.78 2.99 18.61
C VAL A 616 28.81 4.09 19.00
N LEU A 617 28.68 4.38 20.30
CA LEU A 617 27.81 5.44 20.80
C LEU A 617 28.37 6.82 20.46
N ALA A 618 29.67 7.06 20.68
CA ALA A 618 30.30 8.34 20.40
C ALA A 618 30.25 8.66 18.90
N ASN A 619 30.66 7.72 18.06
CA ASN A 619 30.64 7.91 16.60
C ASN A 619 29.19 8.06 16.09
N GLY A 620 28.28 7.17 16.52
CA GLY A 620 26.89 7.21 16.09
C GLY A 620 26.17 8.51 16.47
N ILE A 621 26.39 9.05 17.68
CA ILE A 621 25.82 10.34 18.09
C ILE A 621 26.39 11.49 17.24
N ASN A 622 27.72 11.54 17.07
CA ASN A 622 28.35 12.60 16.30
C ASN A 622 27.89 12.62 14.83
N GLU A 623 27.85 11.45 14.18
CA GLU A 623 27.41 11.30 12.79
C GLU A 623 25.90 11.58 12.65
N ALA A 624 25.08 11.07 13.58
CA ALA A 624 23.64 11.34 13.57
C ALA A 624 23.31 12.84 13.66
N ALA A 625 24.08 13.60 14.45
CA ALA A 625 23.92 15.04 14.59
C ALA A 625 24.22 15.82 13.29
N GLU A 626 25.00 15.23 12.37
CA GLU A 626 25.39 15.85 11.10
C GLU A 626 24.44 15.55 9.93
N LEU A 627 23.46 14.67 10.13
CA LEU A 627 22.45 14.32 9.13
C LEU A 627 21.60 15.53 8.72
N LYS A 628 21.42 15.71 7.42
CA LYS A 628 20.71 16.84 6.81
C LYS A 628 19.40 16.43 6.14
N ASP A 629 19.24 15.15 5.85
CA ASP A 629 18.04 14.59 5.26
C ASP A 629 16.85 14.76 6.23
N PRO A 630 15.75 15.40 5.79
CA PRO A 630 14.56 15.60 6.61
C PRO A 630 14.04 14.32 7.29
N ARG A 631 14.20 13.14 6.68
CA ARG A 631 13.75 11.86 7.25
C ARG A 631 14.36 11.55 8.63
N PHE A 632 15.55 12.08 8.90
CA PHE A 632 16.32 11.88 10.13
C PHE A 632 16.36 13.12 11.02
N LYS A 633 15.57 14.15 10.73
CA LYS A 633 15.57 15.44 11.45
C LYS A 633 15.40 15.30 12.95
N ASP A 634 14.49 14.44 13.41
CA ASP A 634 14.27 14.22 14.84
C ASP A 634 15.46 13.54 15.50
N LEU A 635 16.08 12.56 14.83
CA LEU A 635 17.29 11.90 15.27
C LEU A 635 18.46 12.90 15.36
N ALA A 636 18.67 13.69 14.31
CA ALA A 636 19.74 14.68 14.23
C ALA A 636 19.62 15.76 15.29
N LYS A 637 18.42 16.32 15.49
CA LYS A 637 18.16 17.29 16.56
C LYS A 637 18.44 16.73 17.95
N THR A 638 18.03 15.48 18.18
CA THR A 638 18.22 14.81 19.47
C THR A 638 19.69 14.52 19.74
N ALA A 639 20.44 14.07 18.71
CA ALA A 639 21.87 13.85 18.79
C ALA A 639 22.65 15.15 19.04
N GLU A 640 22.31 16.22 18.31
CA GLU A 640 22.95 17.53 18.46
C GLU A 640 22.72 18.10 19.88
N ALA A 641 21.53 17.91 20.45
CA ALA A 641 21.21 18.38 21.80
C ALA A 641 22.08 17.75 22.90
N VAL A 642 22.62 16.55 22.67
CA VAL A 642 23.46 15.85 23.66
C VAL A 642 24.95 15.81 23.29
N LYS A 643 25.33 16.39 22.15
CA LYS A 643 26.69 16.31 21.59
C LYS A 643 27.77 16.79 22.57
N SER A 644 27.46 17.78 23.41
CA SER A 644 28.39 18.30 24.43
C SER A 644 28.68 17.33 25.58
N PHE A 645 27.86 16.29 25.77
CA PHE A 645 28.07 15.25 26.79
C PHE A 645 28.87 14.05 26.27
N VAL A 646 29.09 13.97 24.95
CA VAL A 646 29.86 12.88 24.32
C VAL A 646 31.34 12.98 24.68
N ALA A 647 31.97 11.84 24.94
CA ALA A 647 33.39 11.74 25.22
C ALA A 647 34.23 12.30 24.07
N LYS A 648 35.31 13.01 24.42
CA LYS A 648 36.28 13.57 23.46
C LYS A 648 37.36 12.56 23.04
N GLU A 649 37.28 11.32 23.53
CA GLU A 649 38.20 10.24 23.17
C GLU A 649 38.09 9.95 21.67
N MET A 650 39.23 9.80 21.00
CA MET A 650 39.28 9.40 19.59
C MET A 650 39.41 7.89 19.51
N PHE A 651 38.38 7.23 18.97
CA PHE A 651 38.35 5.78 18.82
C PHE A 651 39.00 5.33 17.50
N GLY A 652 39.82 4.28 17.56
CA GLY A 652 40.48 3.72 16.39
C GLY A 652 39.57 2.84 15.52
N TYR A 653 39.97 2.61 14.27
CA TYR A 653 39.21 1.88 13.23
C TYR A 653 38.94 0.38 13.52
N ARG A 654 39.47 -0.17 14.62
CA ARG A 654 39.20 -1.57 15.02
C ARG A 654 38.00 -1.69 15.97
N LEU A 655 37.61 -0.57 16.58
CA LEU A 655 36.50 -0.50 17.51
C LEU A 655 35.19 -0.34 16.75
N SER A 656 34.11 -0.84 17.34
CA SER A 656 32.77 -0.81 16.76
C SER A 656 32.36 0.61 16.39
N THR A 657 31.71 0.76 15.24
CA THR A 657 31.27 2.07 14.75
C THR A 657 29.89 2.00 14.13
N GLU A 658 29.22 3.14 14.18
CA GLU A 658 28.12 3.50 13.30
C GLU A 658 28.54 4.74 12.53
N SER A 659 28.54 4.66 11.20
CA SER A 659 28.74 5.83 10.32
C SER A 659 27.49 6.04 9.50
N LEU A 660 26.98 7.26 9.56
CA LEU A 660 25.71 7.69 8.99
C LEU A 660 25.98 8.91 8.13
N ILE A 661 25.96 8.73 6.82
CA ILE A 661 26.27 9.80 5.87
C ILE A 661 25.05 10.02 5.01
N ASP A 662 24.61 11.27 4.89
CA ASP A 662 23.59 11.64 3.93
C ASP A 662 24.02 12.76 2.97
N GLU A 663 23.40 12.72 1.80
CA GLU A 663 23.38 13.83 0.86
C GLU A 663 21.92 14.16 0.55
N TYR A 664 21.54 15.41 0.79
CA TYR A 664 20.20 15.90 0.48
C TYR A 664 20.26 17.14 -0.40
N LYS A 665 19.52 17.11 -1.51
CA LYS A 665 19.34 18.26 -2.43
C LYS A 665 17.87 18.67 -2.44
N SER A 666 17.58 19.84 -1.89
CA SER A 666 16.21 20.36 -1.70
C SER A 666 15.43 20.52 -3.01
N ASP A 667 16.11 20.96 -4.06
CA ASP A 667 15.51 21.40 -5.32
C ASP A 667 14.91 20.23 -6.11
N ASP A 668 15.59 19.07 -6.06
CA ASP A 668 15.16 17.84 -6.70
C ASP A 668 14.44 16.89 -5.73
N GLY A 669 14.47 17.18 -4.42
CA GLY A 669 13.93 16.31 -3.38
C GLY A 669 14.64 14.95 -3.32
N ILE A 670 15.92 14.93 -3.71
CA ILE A 670 16.78 13.74 -3.77
C ILE A 670 17.50 13.60 -2.43
N ALA A 671 17.50 12.38 -1.92
CA ALA A 671 18.21 12.00 -0.72
C ALA A 671 19.02 10.72 -0.98
N MET A 672 20.29 10.71 -0.61
CA MET A 672 21.07 9.49 -0.48
C MET A 672 21.47 9.35 0.97
N PHE A 673 21.31 8.16 1.53
CA PHE A 673 21.76 7.84 2.88
C PHE A 673 22.60 6.56 2.80
N SER A 674 23.81 6.63 3.32
CA SER A 674 24.74 5.52 3.41
C SER A 674 24.97 5.21 4.89
N GLU A 675 24.83 3.93 5.22
CA GLU A 675 25.04 3.38 6.54
C GLU A 675 26.19 2.38 6.47
N LEU A 676 27.17 2.55 7.35
CA LEU A 676 28.22 1.58 7.61
C LEU A 676 28.26 1.28 9.11
N SER A 677 27.71 0.12 9.48
CA SER A 677 27.70 -0.37 10.86
C SER A 677 28.64 -1.56 10.98
N TYR A 678 29.47 -1.62 12.01
CA TYR A 678 30.16 -2.88 12.34
C TYR A 678 30.42 -3.07 13.82
N VAL A 679 30.50 -4.34 14.22
CA VAL A 679 30.93 -4.80 15.54
C VAL A 679 32.39 -5.23 15.44
N GLY A 680 33.28 -4.51 16.12
CA GLY A 680 34.71 -4.80 16.15
C GLY A 680 35.02 -6.14 16.81
N SER A 681 36.13 -6.76 16.42
CA SER A 681 36.71 -7.91 17.12
C SER A 681 37.76 -7.45 18.13
N GLU A 682 37.95 -8.19 19.22
CA GLU A 682 39.03 -7.90 20.18
C GLU A 682 40.39 -8.41 19.69
N ASP A 683 40.39 -9.46 18.88
CA ASP A 683 41.57 -10.24 18.48
C ASP A 683 41.94 -10.10 16.99
N ASN A 684 41.10 -9.43 16.18
CA ASN A 684 41.30 -9.32 14.74
C ASN A 684 40.95 -7.93 14.20
N ILE A 685 41.51 -7.58 13.04
CA ILE A 685 41.23 -6.34 12.32
C ILE A 685 39.88 -6.39 11.58
N LEU A 686 39.43 -7.59 11.20
CA LEU A 686 38.13 -7.77 10.57
C LEU A 686 37.02 -7.78 11.64
N PRO A 687 35.85 -7.19 11.36
CA PRO A 687 34.76 -7.15 12.31
C PRO A 687 34.02 -8.49 12.42
N LEU A 688 33.41 -8.74 13.59
CA LEU A 688 32.52 -9.89 13.84
C LEU A 688 31.17 -9.73 13.11
N TYR A 689 30.77 -8.49 12.86
CA TYR A 689 29.55 -8.14 12.14
C TYR A 689 29.80 -6.89 11.32
N LEU A 690 29.40 -6.89 10.06
CA LEU A 690 29.43 -5.74 9.17
C LEU A 690 28.09 -5.61 8.48
N ARG A 691 27.53 -4.41 8.47
CA ARG A 691 26.36 -4.04 7.68
C ARG A 691 26.70 -2.78 6.89
N SER A 692 26.51 -2.86 5.59
CA SER A 692 26.54 -1.69 4.71
C SER A 692 25.19 -1.58 4.03
N ALA A 693 24.56 -0.42 4.12
CA ALA A 693 23.30 -0.15 3.46
C ALA A 693 23.36 1.17 2.71
N LEU A 694 22.84 1.17 1.48
CA LEU A 694 22.61 2.36 0.69
C LEU A 694 21.11 2.54 0.52
N ARG A 695 20.60 3.66 1.03
CA ARG A 695 19.21 4.08 0.89
C ARG A 695 19.15 5.29 -0.03
N ALA A 696 18.83 5.06 -1.29
CA ALA A 696 18.58 6.13 -2.25
C ALA A 696 17.10 6.47 -2.25
N GLY A 697 16.76 7.76 -2.29
CA GLY A 697 15.39 8.24 -2.30
C GLY A 697 15.20 9.51 -3.11
N GLY A 698 13.98 9.69 -3.59
CA GLY A 698 13.56 10.82 -4.42
C GLY A 698 12.07 10.72 -4.73
N ALA A 699 11.37 11.86 -4.74
CA ALA A 699 9.94 11.93 -5.10
C ALA A 699 9.01 10.92 -4.36
N GLY A 700 9.29 10.62 -3.08
CA GLY A 700 8.47 9.69 -2.27
C GLY A 700 8.88 8.23 -2.36
N TRP A 701 9.97 7.91 -3.04
CA TRP A 701 10.57 6.58 -3.11
C TRP A 701 11.78 6.50 -2.21
N THR A 702 12.01 5.34 -1.59
CA THR A 702 13.27 4.96 -0.95
C THR A 702 13.53 3.50 -1.28
N GLU A 703 14.66 3.21 -1.91
CA GLU A 703 15.15 1.85 -2.09
C GLU A 703 16.34 1.63 -1.16
N GLU A 704 16.34 0.49 -0.47
CA GLU A 704 17.46 0.06 0.36
C GLU A 704 18.12 -1.16 -0.27
N SER A 705 19.40 -1.02 -0.60
CA SER A 705 20.30 -2.14 -0.86
C SER A 705 21.15 -2.34 0.39
N GLN A 706 21.19 -3.56 0.92
CA GLN A 706 22.01 -3.86 2.09
C GLN A 706 22.80 -5.15 1.89
N VAL A 707 24.03 -5.15 2.42
CA VAL A 707 24.87 -6.32 2.57
C VAL A 707 25.16 -6.49 4.06
N THR A 708 25.10 -7.73 4.54
CA THR A 708 25.45 -8.06 5.92
C THR A 708 26.38 -9.26 5.93
N LEU A 709 27.46 -9.14 6.69
CA LEU A 709 28.39 -10.22 7.00
C LEU A 709 28.40 -10.40 8.52
N SER A 710 28.36 -11.63 9.00
CA SER A 710 28.47 -11.93 10.42
C SER A 710 29.15 -13.26 10.63
N VAL A 711 30.09 -13.29 11.56
CA VAL A 711 30.92 -14.44 11.90
C VAL A 711 30.92 -14.63 13.40
N SER A 712 30.99 -15.89 13.86
CA SER A 712 31.10 -16.19 15.29
C SER A 712 32.50 -15.89 15.83
N ASP A 713 33.51 -16.15 15.02
CA ASP A 713 34.93 -16.00 15.33
C ASP A 713 35.70 -15.75 14.01
N VAL A 714 36.38 -14.61 13.93
CA VAL A 714 37.10 -14.20 12.72
C VAL A 714 38.36 -15.05 12.53
N GLN A 715 39.07 -15.34 13.61
CA GLN A 715 40.34 -16.05 13.56
C GLN A 715 40.12 -17.49 13.08
N GLN A 716 39.11 -18.17 13.63
CA GLN A 716 38.71 -19.51 13.20
C GLN A 716 38.29 -19.54 11.72
N LEU A 717 37.59 -18.51 11.24
CA LEU A 717 37.22 -18.40 9.83
C LEU A 717 38.46 -18.27 8.93
N ILE A 718 39.40 -17.39 9.28
CA ILE A 718 40.64 -17.19 8.52
C ILE A 718 41.45 -18.49 8.49
N GLU A 719 41.57 -19.18 9.61
CA GLU A 719 42.26 -20.48 9.69
C GLU A 719 41.59 -21.54 8.81
N SER A 720 40.26 -21.61 8.83
CA SER A 720 39.48 -22.54 8.00
C SER A 720 39.65 -22.25 6.50
N ILE A 721 39.66 -20.97 6.12
CA ILE A 721 39.93 -20.54 4.73
C ILE A 721 41.36 -20.92 4.33
N GLY A 722 42.34 -20.63 5.20
CA GLY A 722 43.74 -21.02 4.99
C GLY A 722 43.92 -22.53 4.81
N GLN A 723 43.21 -23.34 5.59
CA GLN A 723 43.16 -24.80 5.44
C GLN A 723 42.58 -25.26 4.10
N MET A 724 41.55 -24.58 3.57
CA MET A 724 41.01 -24.88 2.24
C MET A 724 42.03 -24.60 1.13
N PHE A 725 42.80 -23.52 1.24
CA PHE A 725 43.82 -23.17 0.25
C PHE A 725 45.13 -23.97 0.39
N SER A 726 45.38 -24.59 1.55
CA SER A 726 46.58 -25.39 1.80
C SER A 726 46.41 -26.89 1.53
N LYS A 727 45.19 -27.37 1.26
CA LYS A 727 44.98 -28.74 0.76
C LYS A 727 45.41 -28.81 -0.72
N PRO A 728 46.34 -29.69 -1.11
CA PRO A 728 46.58 -29.97 -2.53
C PRO A 728 45.29 -30.48 -3.16
N PRO A 729 45.02 -30.20 -4.45
CA PRO A 729 43.93 -30.85 -5.15
C PRO A 729 44.11 -32.36 -5.03
N LEU A 730 43.08 -33.06 -4.55
CA LEU A 730 42.97 -34.50 -4.64
C LEU A 730 42.95 -34.88 -6.12
N TYR A 731 44.14 -34.99 -6.72
CA TYR A 731 44.31 -35.71 -7.97
C TYR A 731 44.02 -37.18 -7.69
N LEU A 732 43.09 -37.70 -8.48
CA LEU A 732 42.82 -39.10 -8.74
C LEU A 732 44.11 -39.95 -8.65
N THR A 733 44.24 -40.76 -7.60
CA THR A 733 45.09 -41.95 -7.62
C THR A 733 44.18 -43.17 -7.59
N GLY A 734 43.70 -43.54 -8.77
CA GLY A 734 43.14 -44.85 -9.06
C GLY A 734 43.94 -45.46 -10.20
N THR A 735 44.92 -46.30 -9.85
CA THR A 735 45.32 -47.47 -10.65
C THR A 735 44.83 -48.70 -9.93
#